data_AF-A0A2W0EHW4-F1
#
_entry.id   AF-A0A2W0EHW4-F1
#
_cell.length_a   1.000
_cell.length_b   1.000
_cell.length_c   1.000
_cell.angle_alpha   90.00
_cell.angle_beta   90.00
_cell.angle_gamma   90.00
#
_symmetry.space_group_name_H-M   'P 1'
#
loop_
_entity.id
_entity.type
_entity.pdbx_description
1 polymer ?
#
loop_
_entity_poly.entity_id
_entity_poly.type
_entity_poly.pdbx_seq_one_letter_code
_entity_poly.pdbx_strand_id
1 'polypeptide(L)'
;MAPAQWIDAHTPSVSVVDSRGLAVRSVAYCRHPLTPSSVETRITRNHFDAAGRQVASWDPRLWGMTPKPNLATTRDLQSQPLLVDSVDAGWQLSLLDQAGMARSFWDGRGSQRHTEYDELQRPTTVTEQMKDESPRVSERFAYAGAGDDFAVHNQCGQSIRHDHPAGRRSLCEYGVGGSLLAEETRFLLDLAPADWSSESADARLEKDVFRTAQQYGPSGEMLCQTDAKVNLRAFAYNQAGELQETRLRLADASGPPQVLVGDIRYDAVGRIERERAANGVVTTARYAPEDGRLIGLLSCDARGTPLQHLEYAYYPVGNISSVEDKVALTRYFNQQRIEPINRYRYDSLYQLVEATGREVSQPAYGPALPAWPTTPLDPKHLRNYTQTFNYDAAGNLQTRHHSGVETFEMFTTTDSNRSVAEEGNLADGFDSNGNQRELLRGQEMSWDIRNQLSRVTMVRREDGSDDSECYFYDSPGHRLRKVRLTETARRTLRAEVRYLPGLEIHRDTATGEERHVLSVEAGLSHVRALHWVEKLPSGVRNDQLRFGLSDHLNSCTLELDEEGALLSQEVYYPFGGTALWAGASDIEVKYKTIRYSGKERDATGLYCYGFRYYAPWLQRWISTDPAMDVNGTNLFMLLFNNPINLVDSKGKNAVPAIAHFYWDGGDVPIWFLRNVLMFKNLNPEHEVSVWTSKASQIMNTLAEMSDGADPAERELAFREGGALNILSPSIVFEGLAGVYPDAKKVESLFYRESNGPHKNFAAASDILRLAATYVYGGIYMDGDVAVAGAVGELNAAHGFMAHIRGDKTSNAVIAAMPQSSLGGKLLDRVVYSYSDELAARFGRSNFGWDKKRSTPGTGLYSRLRLTMYMTGPEMMISNQHLPSDGNVPGEEEYSVPTKLFFGSKYPRSNNGVEDRDMHSIFFGGYRRDIDSSGGWSNVRPGRRASVA
;
A
#
# COMPACT_ATOMS: atom_id res chain seq x y z
N MET A 1 -40.25 -25.45 -0.73
CA MET A 1 -38.99 -24.71 -0.90
C MET A 1 -38.30 -24.71 0.46
N ALA A 2 -37.15 -25.37 0.58
CA ALA A 2 -36.31 -25.16 1.77
C ALA A 2 -35.90 -23.68 1.81
N PRO A 3 -35.86 -23.04 3.00
CA PRO A 3 -35.40 -21.66 3.10
C PRO A 3 -34.00 -21.55 2.49
N ALA A 4 -33.76 -20.53 1.67
CA ALA A 4 -32.46 -20.25 1.09
C ALA A 4 -31.43 -20.16 2.24
N GLN A 5 -30.56 -21.15 2.34
CA GLN A 5 -29.50 -21.17 3.34
C GLN A 5 -28.46 -20.13 2.89
N TRP A 6 -28.28 -19.07 3.68
CA TRP A 6 -27.29 -18.03 3.41
C TRP A 6 -25.90 -18.67 3.30
N ILE A 7 -25.10 -18.26 2.30
CA ILE A 7 -23.79 -18.86 2.05
C ILE A 7 -22.88 -18.78 3.29
N ASP A 8 -23.00 -17.70 4.06
CA ASP A 8 -22.21 -17.41 5.26
C ASP A 8 -22.76 -18.05 6.56
N ALA A 9 -23.92 -18.74 6.48
CA ALA A 9 -24.51 -19.35 7.67
C ALA A 9 -23.59 -20.46 8.21
N HIS A 10 -23.17 -20.35 9.47
CA HIS A 10 -22.25 -21.32 10.11
C HIS A 10 -20.87 -21.44 9.42
N THR A 11 -20.35 -20.35 8.86
CA THR A 11 -18.97 -20.29 8.36
C THR A 11 -18.13 -19.25 9.11
N PRO A 12 -17.98 -19.36 10.45
CA PRO A 12 -17.17 -18.41 11.22
C PRO A 12 -15.68 -18.56 10.92
N SER A 13 -14.89 -17.53 11.21
CA SER A 13 -13.44 -17.69 11.39
C SER A 13 -13.16 -18.05 12.86
N VAL A 14 -12.37 -19.08 13.12
CA VAL A 14 -12.08 -19.58 14.46
C VAL A 14 -10.58 -19.70 14.69
N SER A 15 -10.08 -19.09 15.75
CA SER A 15 -8.71 -19.27 16.22
C SER A 15 -8.66 -20.27 17.35
N VAL A 16 -7.76 -21.25 17.24
CA VAL A 16 -7.52 -22.28 18.26
C VAL A 16 -6.18 -21.98 18.93
N VAL A 17 -6.24 -21.81 20.25
CA VAL A 17 -5.08 -21.47 21.06
C VAL A 17 -4.55 -22.66 21.85
N ASP A 18 -3.23 -22.71 22.08
CA ASP A 18 -2.63 -23.67 23.01
C ASP A 18 -2.72 -23.21 24.48
N SER A 19 -2.16 -23.99 25.42
CA SER A 19 -2.18 -23.64 26.85
C SER A 19 -1.36 -22.39 27.21
N ARG A 20 -0.51 -21.91 26.29
CA ARG A 20 0.25 -20.67 26.45
C ARG A 20 -0.52 -19.47 25.92
N GLY A 21 -1.65 -19.68 25.24
CA GLY A 21 -2.40 -18.68 24.50
C GLY A 21 -2.08 -18.70 23.02
N LEU A 22 -1.00 -19.33 22.54
CA LEU A 22 -0.55 -19.15 21.16
C LEU A 22 -1.55 -19.71 20.12
N ALA A 23 -1.88 -18.90 19.09
CA ALA A 23 -2.82 -19.24 18.04
C ALA A 23 -2.23 -20.30 17.09
N VAL A 24 -2.30 -21.55 17.53
CA VAL A 24 -1.73 -22.71 16.84
C VAL A 24 -2.54 -23.15 15.63
N ARG A 25 -3.81 -22.75 15.52
CA ARG A 25 -4.60 -22.96 14.30
C ARG A 25 -5.53 -21.78 14.01
N SER A 26 -5.63 -21.43 12.74
CA SER A 26 -6.73 -20.62 12.20
C SER A 26 -7.62 -21.53 11.36
N VAL A 27 -8.91 -21.58 11.68
CA VAL A 27 -9.90 -22.48 11.07
C VAL A 27 -10.93 -21.61 10.35
N ALA A 28 -11.01 -21.79 9.05
CA ALA A 28 -12.01 -21.21 8.18
C ALA A 28 -12.94 -22.32 7.64
N TYR A 29 -14.18 -21.96 7.34
CA TYR A 29 -15.15 -22.88 6.75
C TYR A 29 -15.54 -22.36 5.37
N CYS A 30 -15.13 -23.07 4.33
CA CYS A 30 -15.40 -22.72 2.94
C CYS A 30 -16.64 -23.45 2.44
N ARG A 31 -17.64 -22.69 1.98
CA ARG A 31 -18.84 -23.17 1.32
C ARG A 31 -18.93 -22.52 -0.05
N HIS A 32 -19.02 -23.35 -1.08
CA HIS A 32 -19.20 -22.90 -2.45
C HIS A 32 -20.69 -22.75 -2.78
N PRO A 33 -21.13 -21.68 -3.48
CA PRO A 33 -22.55 -21.41 -3.74
C PRO A 33 -23.25 -22.43 -4.64
N LEU A 34 -22.51 -23.17 -5.47
CA LEU A 34 -23.05 -24.28 -6.27
C LEU A 34 -23.19 -25.60 -5.49
N THR A 35 -22.54 -25.72 -4.32
CA THR A 35 -22.60 -26.92 -3.46
C THR A 35 -22.89 -26.52 -2.00
N PRO A 36 -24.02 -25.82 -1.73
CA PRO A 36 -24.28 -25.18 -0.44
C PRO A 36 -24.43 -26.17 0.74
N SER A 37 -24.67 -27.45 0.46
CA SER A 37 -24.74 -28.51 1.47
C SER A 37 -23.36 -29.01 1.94
N SER A 38 -22.28 -28.68 1.23
CA SER A 38 -20.91 -29.08 1.57
C SER A 38 -20.17 -27.89 2.20
N VAL A 39 -19.50 -28.15 3.32
CA VAL A 39 -18.62 -27.17 3.98
C VAL A 39 -17.26 -27.82 4.17
N GLU A 40 -16.25 -27.26 3.53
CA GLU A 40 -14.86 -27.65 3.69
C GLU A 40 -14.26 -26.92 4.90
N THR A 41 -13.63 -27.65 5.81
CA THR A 41 -12.88 -27.04 6.93
C THR A 41 -11.44 -26.81 6.50
N ARG A 42 -11.01 -25.55 6.44
CA ARG A 42 -9.66 -25.13 6.06
C ARG A 42 -8.89 -24.73 7.32
N ILE A 43 -7.81 -25.44 7.63
CA ILE A 43 -7.05 -25.26 8.88
C ILE A 43 -5.61 -24.85 8.57
N THR A 44 -5.30 -23.57 8.73
CA THR A 44 -3.92 -23.09 8.79
C THR A 44 -3.34 -23.42 10.16
N ARG A 45 -2.10 -23.88 10.22
CA ARG A 45 -1.46 -24.31 11.47
C ARG A 45 -0.16 -23.59 11.70
N ASN A 46 0.05 -23.11 12.92
CA ASN A 46 1.25 -22.41 13.33
C ASN A 46 1.95 -23.21 14.43
N HIS A 47 3.26 -23.33 14.31
CA HIS A 47 4.11 -23.93 15.33
C HIS A 47 4.96 -22.86 16.00
N PHE A 48 5.01 -22.92 17.32
CA PHE A 48 5.73 -21.99 18.17
C PHE A 48 6.78 -22.74 18.98
N ASP A 49 7.98 -22.17 19.06
CA ASP A 49 9.06 -22.73 19.86
C ASP A 49 8.82 -22.57 21.37
N ALA A 50 9.76 -23.04 22.20
CA ALA A 50 9.65 -22.95 23.66
C ALA A 50 9.56 -21.51 24.18
N ALA A 51 10.11 -20.54 23.46
CA ALA A 51 10.06 -19.11 23.79
C ALA A 51 8.77 -18.42 23.30
N GLY A 52 7.85 -19.16 22.68
CA GLY A 52 6.56 -18.66 22.20
C GLY A 52 6.63 -17.93 20.87
N ARG A 53 7.72 -18.09 20.11
CA ARG A 53 7.90 -17.42 18.82
C ARG A 53 7.38 -18.32 17.71
N GLN A 54 6.63 -17.76 16.75
CA GLN A 54 6.24 -18.53 15.56
C GLN A 54 7.48 -18.88 14.75
N VAL A 55 7.69 -20.17 14.54
CA VAL A 55 8.86 -20.73 13.82
C VAL A 55 8.46 -21.57 12.62
N ALA A 56 7.19 -21.95 12.48
CA ALA A 56 6.69 -22.58 11.27
C ALA A 56 5.18 -22.33 11.05
N SER A 57 4.75 -22.29 9.79
CA SER A 57 3.34 -22.22 9.41
C SER A 57 3.03 -23.16 8.24
N TRP A 58 1.85 -23.77 8.27
CA TRP A 58 1.30 -24.61 7.20
C TRP A 58 -0.05 -24.10 6.78
N ASP A 59 -0.27 -24.07 5.47
CA ASP A 59 -1.58 -23.87 4.88
C ASP A 59 -2.45 -25.14 5.04
N PRO A 60 -3.77 -25.03 4.77
CA PRO A 60 -4.69 -26.16 4.87
C PRO A 60 -4.38 -27.34 3.95
N ARG A 61 -3.68 -27.12 2.82
CA ARG A 61 -3.39 -28.12 1.78
C ARG A 61 -2.12 -28.90 2.09
N LEU A 62 -1.04 -28.23 2.50
CA LEU A 62 0.27 -28.87 2.69
C LEU A 62 0.38 -29.65 4.00
N TRP A 63 -0.43 -29.30 5.02
CA TRP A 63 -0.38 -29.99 6.30
C TRP A 63 -0.65 -31.50 6.17
N GLY A 64 0.31 -32.32 6.60
CA GLY A 64 0.21 -33.79 6.57
C GLY A 64 0.51 -34.43 5.21
N MET A 65 0.67 -33.62 4.16
CA MET A 65 1.11 -34.07 2.83
C MET A 65 2.63 -33.93 2.65
N THR A 66 3.22 -32.91 3.26
CA THR A 66 4.66 -32.62 3.15
C THR A 66 5.33 -32.60 4.52
N PRO A 67 6.61 -32.96 4.62
CA PRO A 67 7.37 -32.84 5.87
C PRO A 67 7.76 -31.38 6.18
N LYS A 68 7.76 -30.49 5.18
CA LYS A 68 8.23 -29.10 5.30
C LYS A 68 7.04 -28.12 5.42
N PRO A 69 7.07 -27.15 6.35
CA PRO A 69 6.08 -26.06 6.41
C PRO A 69 6.14 -25.14 5.20
N ASN A 70 5.05 -24.42 4.95
CA ASN A 70 5.02 -23.34 3.95
C ASN A 70 6.13 -22.32 4.20
N LEU A 71 6.30 -21.98 5.49
CA LEU A 71 7.32 -21.08 5.97
C LEU A 71 7.88 -21.61 7.28
N ALA A 72 9.20 -21.70 7.38
CA ALA A 72 9.94 -21.88 8.63
C ALA A 72 10.82 -20.65 8.88
N THR A 73 11.03 -20.30 10.16
CA THR A 73 11.92 -19.20 10.53
C THR A 73 12.78 -19.60 11.72
N THR A 74 14.09 -19.63 11.50
CA THR A 74 15.09 -19.70 12.56
C THR A 74 15.42 -18.30 13.01
N ARG A 75 15.39 -18.08 14.33
CA ARG A 75 15.62 -16.77 14.94
C ARG A 75 16.82 -16.80 15.87
N ASP A 76 17.46 -15.65 16.05
CA ASP A 76 18.44 -15.47 17.12
C ASP A 76 17.76 -15.41 18.50
N LEU A 77 18.52 -15.17 19.56
CA LEU A 77 17.98 -15.07 20.92
C LEU A 77 17.15 -13.79 21.15
N GLN A 78 17.32 -12.78 20.30
CA GLN A 78 16.59 -11.50 20.29
C GLN A 78 15.32 -11.57 19.42
N SER A 79 15.01 -12.75 18.86
CA SER A 79 13.86 -13.00 18.00
C SER A 79 13.92 -12.33 16.62
N GLN A 80 15.12 -11.93 16.18
CA GLN A 80 15.35 -11.50 14.81
C GLN A 80 15.44 -12.71 13.88
N PRO A 81 14.79 -12.67 12.70
CA PRO A 81 14.89 -13.74 11.73
C PRO A 81 16.33 -13.82 11.19
N LEU A 82 16.94 -14.98 11.31
CA LEU A 82 18.24 -15.28 10.70
C LEU A 82 18.02 -16.01 9.38
N LEU A 83 17.35 -17.17 9.44
CA LEU A 83 17.03 -17.99 8.28
C LEU A 83 15.51 -18.06 8.13
N VAL A 84 15.01 -17.61 6.99
CA VAL A 84 13.64 -17.82 6.55
C VAL A 84 13.67 -18.89 5.48
N ASP A 85 12.91 -19.97 5.63
CA ASP A 85 12.89 -21.09 4.68
C ASP A 85 11.45 -21.36 4.22
N SER A 86 11.17 -21.01 2.97
CA SER A 86 9.85 -21.13 2.36
C SER A 86 9.84 -22.22 1.27
N VAL A 87 8.73 -22.95 1.17
CA VAL A 87 8.49 -23.84 0.01
C VAL A 87 8.25 -23.04 -1.27
N ASP A 88 7.72 -21.82 -1.15
CA ASP A 88 7.42 -20.94 -2.27
C ASP A 88 8.66 -20.13 -2.65
N ALA A 89 9.27 -19.42 -1.69
CA ALA A 89 10.35 -18.45 -1.93
C ALA A 89 11.77 -18.98 -1.69
N GLY A 90 11.93 -20.27 -1.39
CA GLY A 90 13.23 -20.82 -1.02
C GLY A 90 13.73 -20.35 0.34
N TRP A 91 15.00 -20.63 0.64
CA TRP A 91 15.63 -20.17 1.87
C TRP A 91 16.34 -18.82 1.67
N GLN A 92 16.34 -18.00 2.70
CA GLN A 92 16.95 -16.68 2.77
C GLN A 92 17.61 -16.52 4.14
N LEU A 93 18.90 -16.19 4.17
CA LEU A 93 19.69 -16.01 5.37
C LEU A 93 20.15 -14.57 5.45
N SER A 94 19.82 -13.86 6.53
CA SER A 94 20.32 -12.52 6.82
C SER A 94 21.14 -12.52 8.11
N LEU A 95 22.33 -11.95 8.06
CA LEU A 95 23.16 -11.67 9.23
C LEU A 95 23.15 -10.17 9.48
N LEU A 96 22.68 -9.82 10.68
CA LEU A 96 22.64 -8.47 11.18
C LEU A 96 23.96 -8.15 11.91
N ASP A 97 24.34 -6.89 11.91
CA ASP A 97 25.41 -6.41 12.78
C ASP A 97 24.91 -6.12 14.20
N GLN A 98 25.78 -5.53 15.04
CA GLN A 98 25.45 -5.23 16.44
C GLN A 98 24.38 -4.13 16.59
N ALA A 99 24.15 -3.32 15.55
CA ALA A 99 23.11 -2.30 15.51
C ALA A 99 21.78 -2.83 14.94
N GLY A 100 21.73 -4.11 14.53
CA GLY A 100 20.56 -4.72 13.91
C GLY A 100 20.46 -4.43 12.41
N MET A 101 21.48 -3.84 11.80
CA MET A 101 21.49 -3.52 10.36
C MET A 101 21.89 -4.74 9.55
N ALA A 102 21.22 -4.99 8.42
CA ALA A 102 21.52 -6.11 7.55
C ALA A 102 22.91 -5.94 6.92
N ARG A 103 23.85 -6.82 7.27
CA ARG A 103 25.23 -6.74 6.80
C ARG A 103 25.51 -7.72 5.67
N SER A 104 25.03 -8.93 5.81
CA SER A 104 25.16 -9.95 4.77
C SER A 104 23.87 -10.70 4.56
N PHE A 105 23.59 -11.05 3.31
CA PHE A 105 22.40 -11.77 2.90
C PHE A 105 22.77 -12.87 1.90
N TRP A 106 22.11 -14.03 2.01
CA TRP A 106 22.21 -15.14 1.07
C TRP A 106 20.84 -15.74 0.80
N ASP A 107 20.68 -16.39 -0.35
CA ASP A 107 19.45 -17.12 -0.65
C ASP A 107 19.65 -18.45 -1.41
N GLY A 108 18.53 -19.13 -1.65
CA GLY A 108 18.47 -20.42 -2.33
C GLY A 108 18.95 -20.44 -3.78
N ARG A 109 19.13 -19.28 -4.44
CA ARG A 109 19.77 -19.18 -5.77
C ARG A 109 21.28 -19.11 -5.68
N GLY A 110 21.84 -19.00 -4.47
CA GLY A 110 23.24 -18.73 -4.23
C GLY A 110 23.60 -17.25 -4.43
N SER A 111 22.59 -16.38 -4.45
CA SER A 111 22.79 -14.93 -4.44
C SER A 111 23.40 -14.50 -3.11
N GLN A 112 24.30 -13.52 -3.15
CA GLN A 112 24.92 -12.92 -1.97
C GLN A 112 24.85 -11.39 -2.07
N ARG A 113 24.51 -10.74 -0.98
CA ARG A 113 24.59 -9.29 -0.84
C ARG A 113 25.34 -8.93 0.43
N HIS A 114 26.26 -7.98 0.33
CA HIS A 114 26.98 -7.43 1.46
C HIS A 114 26.86 -5.91 1.47
N THR A 115 26.52 -5.33 2.62
CA THR A 115 26.40 -3.88 2.78
C THR A 115 27.47 -3.40 3.75
N GLU A 116 28.25 -2.41 3.30
CA GLU A 116 29.18 -1.69 4.16
C GLU A 116 28.53 -0.41 4.67
N TYR A 117 28.94 0.00 5.87
CA TYR A 117 28.41 1.16 6.56
C TYR A 117 29.55 2.05 7.03
N ASP A 118 29.31 3.36 7.11
CA ASP A 118 30.24 4.31 7.75
C ASP A 118 30.11 4.28 9.28
N GLU A 119 30.89 5.13 9.96
CA GLU A 119 30.88 5.23 11.43
C GLU A 119 29.53 5.68 12.02
N LEU A 120 28.66 6.27 11.19
CA LEU A 120 27.29 6.68 11.56
C LEU A 120 26.25 5.64 11.11
N GLN A 121 26.68 4.42 10.78
CA GLN A 121 25.85 3.32 10.31
C GLN A 121 25.15 3.57 8.98
N ARG A 122 25.53 4.59 8.20
CA ARG A 122 24.90 4.88 6.90
C ARG A 122 25.53 4.01 5.82
N PRO A 123 24.73 3.42 4.90
CA PRO A 123 25.26 2.51 3.89
C PRO A 123 26.21 3.26 2.96
N THR A 124 27.37 2.68 2.65
CA THR A 124 28.39 3.27 1.76
C THR A 124 28.52 2.49 0.46
N THR A 125 28.49 1.15 0.53
CA THR A 125 28.54 0.27 -0.64
C THR A 125 27.60 -0.92 -0.46
N VAL A 126 27.04 -1.40 -1.57
CA VAL A 126 26.33 -2.68 -1.64
C VAL A 126 26.99 -3.54 -2.69
N THR A 127 27.64 -4.62 -2.24
CA THR A 127 28.28 -5.61 -3.10
C THR A 127 27.34 -6.79 -3.33
N GLU A 128 27.20 -7.20 -4.57
CA GLU A 128 26.30 -8.27 -5.00
C GLU A 128 27.06 -9.32 -5.81
N GLN A 129 26.74 -10.59 -5.57
CA GLN A 129 27.36 -11.73 -6.23
C GLN A 129 26.34 -12.85 -6.47
N MET A 130 26.13 -13.23 -7.73
CA MET A 130 25.43 -14.47 -8.06
C MET A 130 26.36 -15.68 -7.96
N LYS A 131 25.77 -16.87 -7.83
CA LYS A 131 26.52 -18.13 -7.85
C LYS A 131 27.41 -18.20 -9.10
N ASP A 132 28.68 -18.53 -8.90
CA ASP A 132 29.70 -18.67 -9.95
C ASP A 132 30.04 -17.37 -10.72
N GLU A 133 29.57 -16.20 -10.26
CA GLU A 133 29.97 -14.88 -10.78
C GLU A 133 30.99 -14.19 -9.86
N SER A 134 31.73 -13.21 -10.41
CA SER A 134 32.55 -12.31 -9.60
C SER A 134 31.68 -11.29 -8.85
N PRO A 135 32.04 -10.90 -7.60
CA PRO A 135 31.33 -9.87 -6.87
C PRO A 135 31.48 -8.51 -7.57
N ARG A 136 30.40 -7.72 -7.56
CA ARG A 136 30.37 -6.36 -8.14
C ARG A 136 29.77 -5.37 -7.15
N VAL A 137 30.22 -4.13 -7.17
CA VAL A 137 29.64 -3.06 -6.36
C VAL A 137 28.38 -2.56 -7.08
N SER A 138 27.22 -3.07 -6.68
CA SER A 138 25.92 -2.73 -7.29
C SER A 138 25.43 -1.33 -6.90
N GLU A 139 25.81 -0.85 -5.71
CA GLU A 139 25.47 0.48 -5.23
C GLU A 139 26.62 1.14 -4.49
N ARG A 140 26.66 2.47 -4.58
CA ARG A 140 27.58 3.33 -3.84
C ARG A 140 26.89 4.61 -3.40
N PHE A 141 27.08 5.00 -2.14
CA PHE A 141 26.48 6.18 -1.55
C PHE A 141 27.55 7.20 -1.16
N ALA A 142 27.22 8.49 -1.27
CA ALA A 142 28.01 9.54 -0.67
C ALA A 142 27.11 10.52 0.10
N TYR A 143 27.62 10.99 1.23
CA TYR A 143 26.91 11.90 2.13
C TYR A 143 27.69 13.20 2.27
N ALA A 144 26.98 14.31 2.43
CA ALA A 144 27.60 15.61 2.60
C ALA A 144 28.19 15.78 4.02
N GLY A 145 29.34 16.44 4.07
CA GLY A 145 29.96 16.88 5.31
C GLY A 145 29.27 18.10 5.92
N ALA A 146 29.81 18.64 7.01
CA ALA A 146 29.26 19.79 7.72
C ALA A 146 29.81 21.15 7.24
N GLY A 147 30.40 21.22 6.04
CA GLY A 147 31.01 22.44 5.50
C GLY A 147 29.99 23.43 4.94
N ASP A 148 30.37 24.71 4.87
CA ASP A 148 29.51 25.79 4.36
C ASP A 148 28.98 25.52 2.95
N ASP A 149 29.79 24.89 2.09
CA ASP A 149 29.43 24.49 0.72
C ASP A 149 28.20 23.56 0.68
N PHE A 150 27.98 22.73 1.72
CA PHE A 150 26.82 21.85 1.83
C PHE A 150 25.69 22.50 2.64
N ALA A 151 26.02 23.34 3.61
CA ALA A 151 25.06 24.00 4.48
C ALA A 151 24.12 24.93 3.69
N VAL A 152 24.66 25.67 2.70
CA VAL A 152 23.86 26.57 1.85
C VAL A 152 22.81 25.86 1.01
N HIS A 153 22.94 24.53 0.81
CA HIS A 153 21.99 23.68 0.09
C HIS A 153 21.17 22.77 1.02
N ASN A 154 21.26 22.96 2.34
CA ASN A 154 20.68 22.09 3.38
C ASN A 154 21.11 20.61 3.27
N GLN A 155 22.33 20.35 2.80
CA GLN A 155 22.83 19.00 2.55
C GLN A 155 23.62 18.38 3.72
N CYS A 156 23.96 19.13 4.77
CA CYS A 156 24.81 18.60 5.86
C CYS A 156 24.25 17.28 6.43
N GLY A 157 25.02 16.20 6.33
CA GLY A 157 24.63 14.85 6.78
C GLY A 157 23.70 14.09 5.84
N GLN A 158 23.12 14.75 4.84
CA GLN A 158 22.22 14.16 3.85
C GLN A 158 22.98 13.34 2.79
N SER A 159 22.27 12.41 2.15
CA SER A 159 22.77 11.78 0.93
C SER A 159 22.87 12.83 -0.19
N ILE A 160 23.98 12.87 -0.91
CA ILE A 160 24.19 13.79 -2.04
C ILE A 160 24.40 13.04 -3.35
N ARG A 161 24.68 11.74 -3.27
CA ARG A 161 24.90 10.86 -4.42
C ARG A 161 24.52 9.44 -4.06
N HIS A 162 23.81 8.80 -4.99
CA HIS A 162 23.49 7.39 -4.99
C HIS A 162 23.74 6.81 -6.38
N ASP A 163 24.82 6.05 -6.50
CA ASP A 163 25.07 5.17 -7.62
C ASP A 163 24.27 3.88 -7.39
N HIS A 164 23.36 3.54 -8.29
CA HIS A 164 22.39 2.44 -8.17
C HIS A 164 22.41 1.56 -9.44
N PRO A 165 21.69 0.41 -9.48
CA PRO A 165 21.83 -0.56 -10.57
C PRO A 165 21.47 -0.03 -11.97
N ALA A 166 20.61 0.98 -12.07
CA ALA A 166 20.22 1.61 -13.33
C ALA A 166 21.03 2.88 -13.71
N GLY A 167 21.85 3.44 -12.81
CA GLY A 167 22.50 4.73 -13.04
C GLY A 167 22.97 5.44 -11.78
N ARG A 168 23.03 6.77 -11.85
CA ARG A 168 23.36 7.67 -10.75
C ARG A 168 22.24 8.66 -10.51
N ARG A 169 21.89 8.85 -9.23
CA ARG A 169 21.13 10.01 -8.73
C ARG A 169 22.03 10.91 -7.91
N SER A 170 22.00 12.20 -8.21
CA SER A 170 22.62 13.26 -7.42
C SER A 170 21.51 14.06 -6.75
N LEU A 171 21.56 14.19 -5.43
CA LEU A 171 20.55 14.89 -4.63
C LEU A 171 21.07 16.30 -4.34
N CYS A 172 20.67 17.24 -5.19
CA CYS A 172 21.37 18.51 -5.37
C CYS A 172 20.98 19.57 -4.34
N GLU A 173 19.71 19.65 -3.96
CA GLU A 173 19.19 20.72 -3.09
C GLU A 173 18.09 20.19 -2.18
N TYR A 174 18.11 20.61 -0.92
CA TYR A 174 17.09 20.30 0.06
C TYR A 174 16.42 21.56 0.58
N GLY A 175 15.13 21.46 0.90
CA GLY A 175 14.37 22.53 1.50
C GLY A 175 14.65 22.60 2.99
N VAL A 176 14.28 23.72 3.62
CA VAL A 176 14.36 23.89 5.09
C VAL A 176 13.54 22.79 5.82
N GLY A 177 12.51 22.27 5.17
CA GLY A 177 11.72 21.13 5.63
C GLY A 177 12.37 19.75 5.44
N GLY A 178 13.57 19.65 4.86
CA GLY A 178 14.24 18.38 4.55
C GLY A 178 13.76 17.70 3.27
N SER A 179 12.74 18.24 2.58
CA SER A 179 12.28 17.72 1.29
C SER A 179 13.32 17.96 0.20
N LEU A 180 13.48 17.01 -0.73
CA LEU A 180 14.36 17.16 -1.88
C LEU A 180 13.77 18.19 -2.87
N LEU A 181 14.50 19.27 -3.14
CA LEU A 181 14.08 20.34 -4.06
C LEU A 181 14.62 20.15 -5.47
N ALA A 182 15.79 19.53 -5.62
CA ALA A 182 16.35 19.26 -6.93
C ALA A 182 17.17 17.97 -6.93
N GLU A 183 17.03 17.21 -8.01
CA GLU A 183 17.82 16.02 -8.26
C GLU A 183 18.22 15.89 -9.72
N GLU A 184 19.33 15.20 -9.96
CA GLU A 184 19.83 14.88 -11.29
C GLU A 184 20.01 13.38 -11.43
N THR A 185 19.44 12.81 -12.48
CA THR A 185 19.63 11.40 -12.83
C THR A 185 20.50 11.27 -14.09
N ARG A 186 21.40 10.30 -14.10
CA ARG A 186 22.13 9.84 -15.29
C ARG A 186 22.00 8.32 -15.37
N PHE A 187 21.60 7.79 -16.53
CA PHE A 187 21.49 6.35 -16.73
C PHE A 187 22.82 5.73 -17.17
N LEU A 188 22.96 4.42 -17.00
CA LEU A 188 24.05 3.66 -17.63
C LEU A 188 23.86 3.56 -19.16
N LEU A 189 24.96 3.73 -19.90
CA LEU A 189 25.03 3.63 -21.37
C LEU A 189 24.64 2.24 -21.88
N ASP A 190 25.20 1.21 -21.25
CA ASP A 190 24.99 -0.18 -21.59
C ASP A 190 23.88 -0.83 -20.74
N LEU A 191 23.51 -2.06 -21.11
CA LEU A 191 22.48 -2.86 -20.45
C LEU A 191 23.08 -3.92 -19.52
N ALA A 192 24.39 -3.89 -19.28
CA ALA A 192 25.04 -4.83 -18.38
C ALA A 192 24.82 -4.41 -16.93
N PRO A 193 24.88 -5.35 -15.96
CA PRO A 193 24.80 -5.02 -14.54
C PRO A 193 25.79 -3.92 -14.13
N ALA A 194 25.37 -3.08 -13.19
CA ALA A 194 26.21 -2.02 -12.66
C ALA A 194 27.37 -2.60 -11.85
N ASP A 195 28.56 -2.00 -12.01
CA ASP A 195 29.70 -2.22 -11.13
C ASP A 195 30.41 -0.89 -10.89
N TRP A 196 30.32 -0.40 -9.66
CA TRP A 196 30.86 0.87 -9.19
C TRP A 196 32.20 0.72 -8.46
N SER A 197 32.88 -0.41 -8.66
CA SER A 197 34.14 -0.76 -8.01
C SER A 197 35.32 0.14 -8.40
N SER A 198 35.31 0.76 -9.59
CA SER A 198 36.39 1.62 -10.07
C SER A 198 36.01 3.10 -10.15
N GLU A 199 37.00 3.99 -10.03
CA GLU A 199 36.82 5.44 -10.27
C GLU A 199 36.45 5.76 -11.74
N SER A 200 36.74 4.85 -12.67
CA SER A 200 36.36 4.97 -14.09
C SER A 200 34.92 4.54 -14.37
N ALA A 201 34.17 4.03 -13.39
CA ALA A 201 32.78 3.63 -13.56
C ALA A 201 31.89 4.79 -14.04
N ASP A 202 32.25 6.03 -13.73
CA ASP A 202 31.60 7.25 -14.22
C ASP A 202 31.59 7.35 -15.75
N ALA A 203 32.55 6.73 -16.46
CA ALA A 203 32.59 6.69 -17.92
C ALA A 203 31.48 5.83 -18.56
N ARG A 204 30.81 4.97 -17.75
CA ARG A 204 29.64 4.19 -18.19
C ARG A 204 28.33 4.96 -18.10
N LEU A 205 28.33 6.16 -17.51
CA LEU A 205 27.15 7.00 -17.46
C LEU A 205 26.92 7.73 -18.78
N GLU A 206 25.66 7.91 -19.11
CA GLU A 206 25.24 8.77 -20.21
C GLU A 206 25.65 10.22 -19.97
N LYS A 207 25.87 10.94 -21.08
CA LYS A 207 26.16 12.38 -21.04
C LYS A 207 24.91 13.20 -20.70
N ASP A 208 23.74 12.69 -21.05
CA ASP A 208 22.46 13.32 -20.76
C ASP A 208 22.23 13.38 -19.24
N VAL A 209 21.84 14.57 -18.75
CA VAL A 209 21.52 14.81 -17.35
C VAL A 209 20.03 15.13 -17.25
N PHE A 210 19.31 14.34 -16.47
CA PHE A 210 17.87 14.49 -16.26
C PHE A 210 17.62 15.19 -14.93
N ARG A 211 17.46 16.52 -14.96
CA ARG A 211 17.27 17.33 -13.75
C ARG A 211 15.79 17.55 -13.44
N THR A 212 15.34 17.10 -12.28
CA THR A 212 13.98 17.39 -11.79
C THR A 212 14.06 18.36 -10.62
N ALA A 213 13.17 19.36 -10.59
CA ALA A 213 13.09 20.34 -9.52
C ALA A 213 11.65 20.42 -8.97
N GLN A 214 11.53 20.66 -7.67
CA GLN A 214 10.27 20.64 -6.94
C GLN A 214 10.24 21.84 -5.98
N GLN A 215 9.05 22.40 -5.78
CA GLN A 215 8.81 23.43 -4.78
C GLN A 215 7.68 22.97 -3.87
N TYR A 216 7.88 23.21 -2.58
CA TYR A 216 6.94 22.84 -1.54
C TYR A 216 6.46 24.07 -0.80
N GLY A 217 5.22 24.03 -0.36
CA GLY A 217 4.67 25.03 0.53
C GLY A 217 5.16 24.84 1.96
N PRO A 218 4.86 25.79 2.87
CA PRO A 218 5.31 25.74 4.25
C PRO A 218 4.83 24.51 5.04
N SER A 219 3.74 23.87 4.61
CA SER A 219 3.17 22.68 5.27
C SER A 219 3.65 21.36 4.65
N GLY A 220 4.51 21.41 3.62
CA GLY A 220 5.10 20.25 2.95
C GLY A 220 4.34 19.76 1.73
N GLU A 221 3.25 20.41 1.35
CA GLU A 221 2.51 20.17 0.11
C GLU A 221 3.33 20.57 -1.12
N MET A 222 3.28 19.80 -2.21
CA MET A 222 4.01 20.12 -3.44
C MET A 222 3.26 21.20 -4.22
N LEU A 223 3.86 22.38 -4.38
CA LEU A 223 3.24 23.48 -5.14
C LEU A 223 3.53 23.36 -6.63
N CYS A 224 4.75 22.98 -6.99
CA CYS A 224 5.08 22.73 -8.38
C CYS A 224 6.24 21.76 -8.54
N GLN A 225 6.30 21.16 -9.73
CA GLN A 225 7.39 20.30 -10.16
C GLN A 225 7.74 20.61 -11.60
N THR A 226 9.01 20.87 -11.85
CA THR A 226 9.59 20.97 -13.18
C THR A 226 10.32 19.67 -13.48
N ASP A 227 9.85 18.93 -14.47
CA ASP A 227 10.45 17.65 -14.87
C ASP A 227 11.77 17.82 -15.63
N ALA A 228 12.42 16.69 -15.96
CA ALA A 228 13.68 16.65 -16.68
C ALA A 228 13.65 17.22 -18.11
N LYS A 229 12.48 17.54 -18.63
CA LYS A 229 12.28 18.17 -19.95
C LYS A 229 11.63 19.55 -19.81
N VAL A 230 11.67 20.14 -18.62
CA VAL A 230 11.25 21.51 -18.31
C VAL A 230 9.73 21.72 -18.47
N ASN A 231 8.94 20.65 -18.43
CA ASN A 231 7.50 20.79 -18.26
C ASN A 231 7.19 21.10 -16.80
N LEU A 232 6.26 22.02 -16.57
CA LEU A 232 5.87 22.47 -15.24
C LEU A 232 4.49 21.91 -14.88
N ARG A 233 4.42 21.15 -13.80
CA ARG A 233 3.17 20.83 -13.10
C ARG A 233 3.01 21.75 -11.91
N ALA A 234 1.80 22.24 -11.68
CA ALA A 234 1.49 23.08 -10.53
C ALA A 234 0.19 22.60 -9.88
N PHE A 235 0.15 22.67 -8.55
CA PHE A 235 -0.96 22.23 -7.74
C PHE A 235 -1.46 23.42 -6.90
N ALA A 236 -2.78 23.57 -6.84
CA ALA A 236 -3.43 24.54 -5.97
C ALA A 236 -4.26 23.78 -4.94
N TYR A 237 -4.23 24.26 -3.70
CA TYR A 237 -4.92 23.65 -2.57
C TYR A 237 -5.95 24.63 -2.01
N ASN A 238 -7.07 24.10 -1.54
CA ASN A 238 -8.09 24.90 -0.87
C ASN A 238 -7.65 25.24 0.57
N GLN A 239 -8.50 25.97 1.31
CA GLN A 239 -8.19 26.37 2.69
C GLN A 239 -8.05 25.19 3.67
N ALA A 240 -8.59 24.01 3.34
CA ALA A 240 -8.46 22.78 4.11
C ALA A 240 -7.18 21.96 3.76
N GLY A 241 -6.40 22.42 2.78
CA GLY A 241 -5.22 21.70 2.29
C GLY A 241 -5.54 20.59 1.28
N GLU A 242 -6.79 20.50 0.82
CA GLU A 242 -7.21 19.53 -0.19
C GLU A 242 -6.90 20.05 -1.59
N LEU A 243 -6.60 19.16 -2.53
CA LEU A 243 -6.27 19.52 -3.91
C LEU A 243 -7.47 20.18 -4.59
N GLN A 244 -7.32 21.44 -4.99
CA GLN A 244 -8.37 22.19 -5.67
C GLN A 244 -8.22 22.15 -7.18
N GLU A 245 -6.98 22.22 -7.67
CA GLU A 245 -6.67 22.25 -9.09
C GLU A 245 -5.29 21.65 -9.38
N THR A 246 -5.19 20.96 -10.52
CA THR A 246 -3.92 20.53 -11.10
C THR A 246 -3.72 21.19 -12.46
N ARG A 247 -2.52 21.72 -12.69
CA ARG A 247 -2.16 22.51 -13.87
C ARG A 247 -0.91 21.96 -14.54
N LEU A 248 -0.82 22.14 -15.86
CA LEU A 248 0.32 21.73 -16.68
C LEU A 248 0.75 22.86 -17.63
N ARG A 249 2.06 23.02 -17.81
CA ARG A 249 2.66 23.79 -18.91
C ARG A 249 3.75 22.94 -19.53
N LEU A 250 3.59 22.62 -20.81
CA LEU A 250 4.65 21.97 -21.58
C LEU A 250 5.82 22.93 -21.81
N ALA A 251 7.02 22.39 -22.00
CA ALA A 251 8.26 23.16 -22.08
C ALA A 251 8.21 24.27 -23.16
N ASP A 252 7.66 23.95 -24.33
CA ASP A 252 7.58 24.86 -25.48
C ASP A 252 6.36 25.80 -25.44
N ALA A 253 5.48 25.66 -24.45
CA ALA A 253 4.27 26.47 -24.34
C ALA A 253 4.57 27.86 -23.75
N SER A 254 4.16 28.91 -24.47
CA SER A 254 4.17 30.29 -23.99
C SER A 254 2.87 30.62 -23.26
N GLY A 255 2.94 31.07 -22.00
CA GLY A 255 1.77 31.42 -21.18
C GLY A 255 1.77 30.76 -19.79
N PRO A 256 0.76 31.04 -18.95
CA PRO A 256 0.61 30.39 -17.66
C PRO A 256 0.21 28.91 -17.81
N PRO A 257 0.47 28.05 -16.80
CA PRO A 257 0.00 26.67 -16.80
C PRO A 257 -1.53 26.55 -16.98
N GLN A 258 -1.94 25.71 -17.93
CA GLN A 258 -3.35 25.39 -18.18
C GLN A 258 -3.88 24.48 -17.06
N VAL A 259 -5.12 24.71 -16.64
CA VAL A 259 -5.82 23.80 -15.72
C VAL A 259 -6.11 22.51 -16.47
N LEU A 260 -5.80 21.36 -15.86
CA LEU A 260 -6.15 20.03 -16.36
C LEU A 260 -7.38 19.49 -15.65
N VAL A 261 -7.45 19.66 -14.33
CA VAL A 261 -8.62 19.33 -13.51
C VAL A 261 -8.75 20.40 -12.43
N GLY A 262 -9.99 20.79 -12.14
CA GLY A 262 -10.34 21.76 -11.12
C GLY A 262 -11.79 21.61 -10.66
N ASP A 263 -12.31 22.58 -9.90
CA ASP A 263 -13.65 22.51 -9.28
C ASP A 263 -13.86 21.17 -8.54
N ILE A 264 -12.78 20.70 -7.90
CA ILE A 264 -12.78 19.49 -7.08
C ILE A 264 -13.52 19.82 -5.79
N ARG A 265 -14.53 19.00 -5.49
CA ARG A 265 -15.39 19.12 -4.32
C ARG A 265 -15.36 17.82 -3.56
N TYR A 266 -15.36 18.01 -2.26
CA TYR A 266 -15.14 16.99 -1.27
C TYR A 266 -16.39 16.91 -0.38
N ASP A 267 -16.77 15.70 0.04
CA ASP A 267 -17.79 15.55 1.08
C ASP A 267 -17.23 15.96 2.44
N ALA A 268 -18.06 15.89 3.49
CA ALA A 268 -17.64 16.26 4.84
C ALA A 268 -16.42 15.46 5.30
N VAL A 269 -16.41 14.17 4.95
CA VAL A 269 -15.33 13.23 5.18
C VAL A 269 -14.40 13.17 3.97
N GLY A 270 -14.19 14.32 3.30
CA GLY A 270 -13.30 14.67 2.19
C GLY A 270 -12.95 13.63 1.12
N ARG A 271 -13.90 12.76 0.80
CA ARG A 271 -13.87 11.98 -0.44
C ARG A 271 -14.33 12.89 -1.57
N ILE A 272 -13.80 12.71 -2.76
CA ILE A 272 -14.18 13.54 -3.91
C ILE A 272 -15.61 13.21 -4.32
N GLU A 273 -16.54 14.14 -4.15
CA GLU A 273 -17.91 14.04 -4.67
C GLU A 273 -18.00 14.47 -6.13
N ARG A 274 -17.18 15.43 -6.53
CA ARG A 274 -17.26 16.03 -7.86
C ARG A 274 -15.94 16.64 -8.29
N GLU A 275 -15.66 16.58 -9.58
CA GLU A 275 -14.56 17.31 -10.20
C GLU A 275 -14.91 17.72 -11.64
N ARG A 276 -14.12 18.62 -12.21
CA ARG A 276 -14.23 19.05 -13.60
C ARG A 276 -12.88 18.98 -14.29
N ALA A 277 -12.79 18.17 -15.35
CA ALA A 277 -11.64 18.14 -16.24
C ALA A 277 -11.68 19.32 -17.25
N ALA A 278 -10.52 19.65 -17.81
CA ALA A 278 -10.34 20.77 -18.73
C ALA A 278 -11.06 20.60 -20.07
N ASN A 279 -11.30 19.36 -20.50
CA ASN A 279 -12.16 19.03 -21.64
C ASN A 279 -13.66 19.21 -21.33
N GLY A 280 -14.00 19.76 -20.16
CA GLY A 280 -15.36 20.08 -19.74
C GLY A 280 -16.12 18.92 -19.10
N VAL A 281 -15.54 17.72 -19.07
CA VAL A 281 -16.14 16.54 -18.42
C VAL A 281 -16.26 16.77 -16.92
N VAL A 282 -17.42 16.41 -16.37
CA VAL A 282 -17.71 16.46 -14.94
C VAL A 282 -17.91 15.05 -14.44
N THR A 283 -17.08 14.62 -13.49
CA THR A 283 -17.23 13.35 -12.80
C THR A 283 -17.83 13.61 -11.43
N THR A 284 -18.82 12.81 -11.05
CA THR A 284 -19.53 12.89 -9.75
C THR A 284 -19.57 11.50 -9.13
N ALA A 285 -19.03 11.36 -7.92
CA ALA A 285 -19.13 10.16 -7.11
C ALA A 285 -20.26 10.32 -6.09
N ARG A 286 -21.01 9.23 -5.86
CA ARG A 286 -22.05 9.16 -4.83
C ARG A 286 -21.69 8.07 -3.84
N TYR A 287 -21.71 8.42 -2.57
CA TYR A 287 -21.43 7.51 -1.47
C TYR A 287 -22.71 7.20 -0.68
N ALA A 288 -22.85 5.97 -0.20
CA ALA A 288 -23.92 5.58 0.70
C ALA A 288 -23.78 6.32 2.03
N PRO A 289 -24.84 6.97 2.55
CA PRO A 289 -24.77 7.67 3.82
C PRO A 289 -24.58 6.74 5.02
N GLU A 290 -25.02 5.48 4.93
CA GLU A 290 -24.98 4.51 6.02
C GLU A 290 -23.60 3.90 6.31
N ASP A 291 -22.79 3.68 5.28
CA ASP A 291 -21.50 2.96 5.40
C ASP A 291 -20.37 3.60 4.56
N GLY A 292 -20.67 4.69 3.84
CA GLY A 292 -19.68 5.42 3.07
C GLY A 292 -19.21 4.74 1.78
N ARG A 293 -19.81 3.63 1.37
CA ARG A 293 -19.39 2.91 0.15
C ARG A 293 -19.75 3.70 -1.11
N LEU A 294 -18.91 3.60 -2.15
CA LEU A 294 -19.20 4.18 -3.46
C LEU A 294 -20.39 3.46 -4.10
N ILE A 295 -21.54 4.10 -4.19
CA ILE A 295 -22.74 3.51 -4.80
C ILE A 295 -22.95 3.93 -6.24
N GLY A 296 -22.35 5.05 -6.68
CA GLY A 296 -22.41 5.45 -8.08
C GLY A 296 -21.26 6.36 -8.51
N LEU A 297 -20.86 6.23 -9.77
CA LEU A 297 -19.86 7.08 -10.42
C LEU A 297 -20.41 7.53 -11.79
N LEU A 298 -20.66 8.83 -11.93
CA LEU A 298 -21.27 9.43 -13.13
C LEU A 298 -20.31 10.44 -13.76
N SER A 299 -19.96 10.23 -15.02
CA SER A 299 -19.19 11.20 -15.82
C SER A 299 -20.05 11.72 -16.98
N CYS A 300 -20.17 13.05 -17.08
CA CYS A 300 -20.93 13.72 -18.13
C CYS A 300 -20.03 14.66 -18.93
N ASP A 301 -20.31 14.81 -20.22
CA ASP A 301 -19.68 15.82 -21.08
C ASP A 301 -20.05 17.25 -20.66
N ALA A 302 -19.46 18.25 -21.33
CA ALA A 302 -19.71 19.67 -21.06
C ALA A 302 -21.19 20.10 -21.25
N ARG A 303 -22.00 19.32 -21.96
CA ARG A 303 -23.44 19.56 -22.22
C ARG A 303 -24.33 18.82 -21.21
N GLY A 304 -23.75 18.02 -20.32
CA GLY A 304 -24.48 17.18 -19.37
C GLY A 304 -24.91 15.83 -19.95
N THR A 305 -24.39 15.42 -21.12
CA THR A 305 -24.65 14.10 -21.69
C THR A 305 -23.82 13.06 -20.93
N PRO A 306 -24.43 11.99 -20.40
CA PRO A 306 -23.68 10.92 -19.74
C PRO A 306 -22.72 10.21 -20.70
N LEU A 307 -21.44 10.10 -20.30
CA LEU A 307 -20.40 9.33 -20.98
C LEU A 307 -20.19 7.96 -20.31
N GLN A 308 -20.32 7.93 -18.98
CA GLN A 308 -20.27 6.72 -18.16
C GLN A 308 -21.13 6.91 -16.91
N HIS A 309 -21.84 5.87 -16.47
CA HIS A 309 -22.59 5.88 -15.22
C HIS A 309 -22.58 4.51 -14.57
N LEU A 310 -21.62 4.26 -13.68
CA LEU A 310 -21.45 3.01 -12.97
C LEU A 310 -22.28 3.03 -11.68
N GLU A 311 -23.15 2.03 -11.50
CA GLU A 311 -23.91 1.79 -10.26
C GLU A 311 -23.40 0.52 -9.58
N TYR A 312 -23.17 0.59 -8.27
CA TYR A 312 -22.59 -0.49 -7.48
C TYR A 312 -23.63 -1.07 -6.52
N ALA A 313 -23.72 -2.41 -6.48
CA ALA A 313 -24.54 -3.12 -5.51
C ALA A 313 -23.67 -4.05 -4.67
N TYR A 314 -23.95 -4.14 -3.37
CA TYR A 314 -23.10 -4.82 -2.39
C TYR A 314 -23.83 -5.96 -1.67
N TYR A 315 -23.09 -7.01 -1.32
CA TYR A 315 -23.46 -7.91 -0.23
C TYR A 315 -23.27 -7.20 1.12
N PRO A 316 -23.92 -7.63 2.22
CA PRO A 316 -23.81 -6.96 3.52
C PRO A 316 -22.37 -6.75 4.03
N VAL A 317 -21.48 -7.73 3.79
CA VAL A 317 -20.07 -7.66 4.17
C VAL A 317 -19.26 -6.62 3.37
N GLY A 318 -19.80 -6.12 2.27
CA GLY A 318 -19.16 -5.10 1.42
C GLY A 318 -18.54 -5.63 0.13
N ASN A 319 -18.70 -6.92 -0.18
CA ASN A 319 -18.33 -7.42 -1.50
C ASN A 319 -19.31 -6.93 -2.56
N ILE A 320 -18.82 -6.39 -3.68
CA ILE A 320 -19.63 -5.95 -4.81
C ILE A 320 -20.30 -7.16 -5.47
N SER A 321 -21.63 -7.18 -5.47
CA SER A 321 -22.46 -8.17 -6.14
C SER A 321 -22.68 -7.86 -7.62
N SER A 322 -22.70 -6.58 -8.01
CA SER A 322 -22.78 -6.17 -9.41
C SER A 322 -22.31 -4.74 -9.65
N VAL A 323 -21.82 -4.51 -10.87
CA VAL A 323 -21.54 -3.17 -11.41
C VAL A 323 -22.32 -3.02 -12.71
N GLU A 324 -23.16 -1.99 -12.81
CA GLU A 324 -23.96 -1.72 -14.00
C GLU A 324 -23.59 -0.37 -14.62
N ASP A 325 -23.28 -0.36 -15.91
CA ASP A 325 -23.10 0.88 -16.68
C ASP A 325 -24.44 1.31 -17.29
N LYS A 326 -25.09 2.31 -16.70
CA LYS A 326 -26.40 2.85 -17.10
C LYS A 326 -26.37 3.62 -18.41
N VAL A 327 -25.20 4.01 -18.92
CA VAL A 327 -25.09 4.73 -20.20
C VAL A 327 -25.11 3.74 -21.37
N ALA A 328 -24.46 2.59 -21.21
CA ALA A 328 -24.39 1.62 -22.27
C ALA A 328 -25.76 0.96 -22.56
N LEU A 329 -26.05 0.73 -23.84
CA LEU A 329 -27.32 0.17 -24.27
C LEU A 329 -27.32 -1.36 -24.19
N THR A 330 -28.45 -1.93 -23.77
CA THR A 330 -28.72 -3.36 -23.97
C THR A 330 -28.73 -3.66 -25.46
N ARG A 331 -27.95 -4.65 -25.88
CA ARG A 331 -27.88 -5.11 -27.27
C ARG A 331 -28.51 -6.49 -27.43
N TYR A 332 -28.97 -6.77 -28.63
CA TYR A 332 -29.50 -8.09 -28.99
C TYR A 332 -28.72 -8.62 -30.18
N PHE A 333 -28.05 -9.74 -29.99
CA PHE A 333 -27.31 -10.40 -31.06
C PHE A 333 -27.21 -11.90 -30.79
N ASN A 334 -27.26 -12.71 -31.85
CA ASN A 334 -27.18 -14.16 -31.78
C ASN A 334 -28.08 -14.80 -30.69
N GLN A 335 -29.34 -14.35 -30.61
CA GLN A 335 -30.33 -14.79 -29.60
C GLN A 335 -29.93 -14.52 -28.13
N GLN A 336 -28.94 -13.65 -27.88
CA GLN A 336 -28.56 -13.18 -26.55
C GLN A 336 -29.08 -11.76 -26.31
N ARG A 337 -29.54 -11.51 -25.08
CA ARG A 337 -29.71 -10.16 -24.52
C ARG A 337 -28.40 -9.80 -23.82
N ILE A 338 -27.65 -8.86 -24.38
CA ILE A 338 -26.34 -8.43 -23.89
C ILE A 338 -26.53 -7.16 -23.09
N GLU A 339 -26.45 -7.29 -21.77
CA GLU A 339 -26.66 -6.21 -20.82
C GLU A 339 -25.32 -5.62 -20.36
N PRO A 340 -25.25 -4.31 -20.07
CA PRO A 340 -24.05 -3.64 -19.57
C PRO A 340 -23.85 -3.86 -18.05
N ILE A 341 -24.12 -5.07 -17.56
CA ILE A 341 -24.03 -5.40 -16.14
C ILE A 341 -23.04 -6.54 -15.92
N ASN A 342 -22.11 -6.32 -15.01
CA ASN A 342 -21.26 -7.37 -14.48
C ASN A 342 -21.85 -7.87 -13.16
N ARG A 343 -21.86 -9.18 -12.95
CA ARG A 343 -22.35 -9.79 -11.69
C ARG A 343 -21.30 -10.73 -11.12
N TYR A 344 -21.18 -10.72 -9.79
CA TYR A 344 -20.15 -11.44 -9.06
C TYR A 344 -20.76 -12.28 -7.94
N ARG A 345 -20.23 -13.50 -7.76
CA ARG A 345 -20.57 -14.38 -6.65
C ARG A 345 -19.31 -14.87 -5.98
N TYR A 346 -19.39 -15.03 -4.67
CA TYR A 346 -18.27 -15.41 -3.83
C TYR A 346 -18.57 -16.71 -3.07
N ASP A 347 -17.53 -17.43 -2.67
CA ASP A 347 -17.66 -18.43 -1.60
C ASP A 347 -17.72 -17.76 -0.22
N SER A 348 -17.93 -18.54 0.84
CA SER A 348 -17.98 -18.02 2.22
C SER A 348 -16.64 -17.53 2.78
N LEU A 349 -15.54 -17.66 2.02
CA LEU A 349 -14.25 -17.02 2.32
C LEU A 349 -14.03 -15.77 1.47
N TYR A 350 -15.06 -15.34 0.74
CA TYR A 350 -15.07 -14.16 -0.10
C TYR A 350 -14.12 -14.23 -1.30
N GLN A 351 -13.73 -15.44 -1.71
CA GLN A 351 -13.05 -15.65 -2.99
C GLN A 351 -14.07 -15.55 -4.12
N LEU A 352 -13.72 -14.89 -5.22
CA LEU A 352 -14.60 -14.76 -6.38
C LEU A 352 -14.72 -16.11 -7.09
N VAL A 353 -15.92 -16.70 -7.14
CA VAL A 353 -16.13 -18.03 -7.74
C VAL A 353 -16.92 -17.99 -9.04
N GLU A 354 -17.63 -16.89 -9.31
CA GLU A 354 -18.38 -16.69 -10.55
C GLU A 354 -18.39 -15.21 -10.92
N ALA A 355 -18.17 -14.92 -12.20
CA ALA A 355 -18.31 -13.60 -12.79
C ALA A 355 -19.02 -13.68 -14.13
N THR A 356 -19.95 -12.76 -14.37
CA THR A 356 -20.63 -12.60 -15.67
C THR A 356 -20.44 -11.18 -16.17
N GLY A 357 -20.51 -11.01 -17.49
CA GLY A 357 -20.40 -9.71 -18.13
C GLY A 357 -20.48 -9.82 -19.64
N ARG A 358 -19.92 -8.82 -20.31
CA ARG A 358 -19.83 -8.73 -21.77
C ARG A 358 -18.39 -8.68 -22.24
N GLU A 359 -18.15 -9.21 -23.43
CA GLU A 359 -16.83 -9.26 -24.07
C GLU A 359 -16.96 -9.14 -25.59
N VAL A 360 -15.84 -8.98 -26.27
CA VAL A 360 -15.79 -9.11 -27.73
C VAL A 360 -16.14 -10.52 -28.19
N SER A 361 -16.70 -10.65 -29.38
CA SER A 361 -17.03 -11.94 -30.00
C SER A 361 -15.82 -12.83 -30.27
N GLN A 362 -14.62 -12.25 -30.37
CA GLN A 362 -13.33 -12.94 -30.54
C GLN A 362 -12.36 -12.48 -29.44
N PRO A 363 -12.49 -13.01 -28.22
CA PRO A 363 -11.65 -12.61 -27.09
C PRO A 363 -10.25 -13.22 -27.16
N ALA A 364 -9.32 -12.61 -26.42
CA ALA A 364 -7.98 -13.14 -26.18
C ALA A 364 -7.88 -13.56 -24.70
N TYR A 365 -7.50 -14.82 -24.46
CA TYR A 365 -7.41 -15.39 -23.10
C TYR A 365 -5.97 -15.48 -22.54
N GLY A 366 -4.97 -15.23 -23.38
CA GLY A 366 -3.56 -15.25 -23.02
C GLY A 366 -2.97 -13.84 -22.86
N PRO A 367 -1.66 -13.66 -23.09
CA PRO A 367 -0.99 -12.36 -22.94
C PRO A 367 -1.29 -11.34 -24.05
N ALA A 368 -2.05 -11.69 -25.09
CA ALA A 368 -2.44 -10.75 -26.13
C ALA A 368 -3.67 -9.92 -25.72
N LEU A 369 -3.78 -8.71 -26.26
CA LEU A 369 -5.04 -7.95 -26.20
C LEU A 369 -6.03 -8.52 -27.24
N PRO A 370 -7.36 -8.42 -27.02
CA PRO A 370 -8.34 -8.82 -28.01
C PRO A 370 -8.24 -7.97 -29.28
N ALA A 371 -8.84 -8.48 -30.37
CA ALA A 371 -8.94 -7.73 -31.62
C ALA A 371 -9.65 -6.39 -31.39
N TRP A 372 -9.24 -5.38 -32.17
CA TRP A 372 -9.70 -4.00 -32.05
C TRP A 372 -10.87 -3.71 -33.01
N PRO A 373 -12.13 -3.64 -32.54
CA PRO A 373 -13.23 -3.06 -33.30
C PRO A 373 -13.25 -1.53 -33.22
N THR A 374 -13.64 -0.90 -34.33
CA THR A 374 -13.91 0.54 -34.38
C THR A 374 -15.27 0.87 -33.76
N THR A 375 -15.37 2.07 -33.18
CA THR A 375 -16.63 2.60 -32.64
C THR A 375 -17.43 3.35 -33.71
N PRO A 376 -18.78 3.33 -33.66
CA PRO A 376 -19.63 2.65 -32.67
C PRO A 376 -19.61 1.12 -32.82
N LEU A 377 -19.61 0.40 -31.69
CA LEU A 377 -19.57 -1.06 -31.65
C LEU A 377 -20.81 -1.68 -32.29
N ASP A 378 -20.61 -2.48 -33.35
CA ASP A 378 -21.65 -3.34 -33.91
C ASP A 378 -22.03 -4.43 -32.89
N PRO A 379 -23.31 -4.63 -32.55
CA PRO A 379 -23.77 -5.69 -31.66
C PRO A 379 -23.21 -7.09 -32.00
N LYS A 380 -22.90 -7.37 -33.28
CA LYS A 380 -22.31 -8.64 -33.69
C LYS A 380 -20.93 -8.92 -33.10
N HIS A 381 -20.25 -7.87 -32.65
CA HIS A 381 -18.93 -7.94 -32.05
C HIS A 381 -18.98 -8.16 -30.54
N LEU A 382 -20.16 -8.33 -29.94
CA LEU A 382 -20.32 -8.55 -28.51
C LEU A 382 -21.01 -9.88 -28.22
N ARG A 383 -20.66 -10.48 -27.10
CA ARG A 383 -21.38 -11.62 -26.50
C ARG A 383 -21.34 -11.54 -24.98
N ASN A 384 -22.24 -12.27 -24.33
CA ASN A 384 -22.16 -12.48 -22.89
C ASN A 384 -21.09 -13.53 -22.57
N TYR A 385 -20.42 -13.36 -21.43
CA TYR A 385 -19.54 -14.39 -20.86
C TYR A 385 -19.98 -14.79 -19.45
N THR A 386 -19.58 -16.01 -19.07
CA THR A 386 -19.58 -16.48 -17.69
C THR A 386 -18.23 -17.13 -17.40
N GLN A 387 -17.55 -16.65 -16.37
CA GLN A 387 -16.35 -17.27 -15.82
C GLN A 387 -16.69 -17.88 -14.45
N THR A 388 -16.24 -19.11 -14.23
CA THR A 388 -16.28 -19.76 -12.91
C THR A 388 -14.88 -20.18 -12.51
N PHE A 389 -14.53 -19.95 -11.26
CA PHE A 389 -13.19 -20.16 -10.72
C PHE A 389 -13.24 -21.22 -9.61
N ASN A 390 -12.37 -22.21 -9.71
CA ASN A 390 -12.21 -23.24 -8.69
C ASN A 390 -10.81 -23.13 -8.07
N TYR A 391 -10.75 -23.13 -6.74
CA TYR A 391 -9.53 -22.96 -5.97
C TYR A 391 -9.28 -24.18 -5.07
N ASP A 392 -8.01 -24.51 -4.87
CA ASP A 392 -7.63 -25.46 -3.84
C ASP A 392 -7.74 -24.85 -2.41
N ALA A 393 -7.44 -25.65 -1.39
CA ALA A 393 -7.54 -25.22 0.00
C ALA A 393 -6.49 -24.16 0.42
N ALA A 394 -5.46 -23.94 -0.40
CA ALA A 394 -4.44 -22.89 -0.22
C ALA A 394 -4.72 -21.64 -1.08
N GLY A 395 -5.84 -21.61 -1.82
CA GLY A 395 -6.22 -20.49 -2.67
C GLY A 395 -5.56 -20.48 -4.05
N ASN A 396 -4.89 -21.55 -4.47
CA ASN A 396 -4.40 -21.64 -5.84
C ASN A 396 -5.55 -21.90 -6.80
N LEU A 397 -5.62 -21.15 -7.90
CA LEU A 397 -6.52 -21.48 -9.01
C LEU A 397 -6.20 -22.89 -9.51
N GLN A 398 -7.21 -23.75 -9.59
CA GLN A 398 -7.13 -25.07 -10.22
C GLN A 398 -7.71 -25.02 -11.63
N THR A 399 -8.92 -24.48 -11.76
CA THR A 399 -9.59 -24.37 -13.05
C THR A 399 -10.33 -23.04 -13.19
N ARG A 400 -10.30 -22.51 -14.40
CA ARG A 400 -11.15 -21.41 -14.85
C ARG A 400 -11.94 -21.89 -16.05
N HIS A 401 -13.23 -22.11 -15.87
CA HIS A 401 -14.13 -22.32 -16.98
C HIS A 401 -14.62 -20.98 -17.51
N HIS A 402 -14.63 -20.83 -18.83
CA HIS A 402 -15.13 -19.65 -19.52
C HIS A 402 -16.12 -20.09 -20.60
N SER A 403 -17.32 -19.52 -20.62
CA SER A 403 -18.40 -19.93 -21.51
C SER A 403 -17.99 -20.00 -22.99
N GLY A 404 -18.16 -21.16 -23.60
CA GLY A 404 -17.87 -21.38 -25.03
C GLY A 404 -16.38 -21.57 -25.34
N VAL A 405 -15.56 -21.89 -24.34
CA VAL A 405 -14.11 -22.18 -24.47
C VAL A 405 -13.80 -23.41 -23.64
N GLU A 406 -12.72 -24.10 -24.01
CA GLU A 406 -12.15 -25.14 -23.17
C GLU A 406 -11.75 -24.59 -21.79
N THR A 407 -11.93 -25.40 -20.75
CA THR A 407 -11.55 -25.05 -19.38
C THR A 407 -10.05 -24.83 -19.31
N PHE A 408 -9.64 -23.69 -18.76
CA PHE A 408 -8.24 -23.42 -18.46
C PHE A 408 -7.87 -24.07 -17.13
N GLU A 409 -6.74 -24.79 -17.11
CA GLU A 409 -6.26 -25.51 -15.94
C GLU A 409 -4.91 -24.96 -15.48
N MET A 410 -4.67 -25.03 -14.18
CA MET A 410 -3.41 -24.71 -13.54
C MET A 410 -2.96 -25.90 -12.70
N PHE A 411 -1.70 -26.30 -12.90
CA PHE A 411 -1.09 -27.43 -12.21
C PHE A 411 -0.23 -26.89 -11.09
N THR A 412 -0.52 -27.28 -9.85
CA THR A 412 0.18 -26.82 -8.64
C THR A 412 1.04 -27.94 -8.09
N THR A 413 2.26 -27.63 -7.62
CA THR A 413 3.13 -28.67 -7.05
C THR A 413 2.51 -29.24 -5.78
N THR A 414 2.87 -30.49 -5.46
CA THR A 414 2.35 -31.15 -4.25
C THR A 414 2.95 -30.60 -2.95
N ASP A 415 4.03 -29.82 -3.06
CA ASP A 415 4.87 -29.37 -1.95
C ASP A 415 4.99 -27.85 -1.77
N SER A 416 4.43 -27.06 -2.69
CA SER A 416 4.47 -25.59 -2.68
C SER A 416 3.23 -25.02 -3.38
N ASN A 417 3.05 -23.71 -3.35
CA ASN A 417 2.01 -22.97 -4.10
C ASN A 417 2.50 -22.51 -5.49
N ARG A 418 3.62 -23.07 -5.98
CA ARG A 418 4.07 -22.86 -7.36
C ARG A 418 3.08 -23.55 -8.30
N SER A 419 2.56 -22.80 -9.27
CA SER A 419 1.65 -23.36 -10.28
C SER A 419 1.99 -22.87 -11.68
N VAL A 420 1.83 -23.75 -12.66
CA VAL A 420 2.05 -23.47 -14.09
C VAL A 420 0.82 -23.85 -14.91
N ALA A 421 0.68 -23.27 -16.10
CA ALA A 421 -0.41 -23.58 -17.03
C ALA A 421 -0.18 -24.86 -17.85
N GLU A 422 1.05 -25.37 -17.88
CA GLU A 422 1.42 -26.60 -18.61
C GLU A 422 2.05 -27.61 -17.64
N GLU A 423 1.39 -28.75 -17.41
CA GLU A 423 1.82 -29.77 -16.44
C GLU A 423 3.27 -30.24 -16.65
N GLY A 424 3.71 -30.36 -17.91
CA GLY A 424 5.07 -30.77 -18.26
C GLY A 424 6.17 -29.85 -17.73
N ASN A 425 5.84 -28.60 -17.40
CA ASN A 425 6.78 -27.60 -16.89
C ASN A 425 6.75 -27.49 -15.36
N LEU A 426 5.96 -28.31 -14.66
CA LEU A 426 5.75 -28.16 -13.22
C LEU A 426 7.04 -28.32 -12.40
N ALA A 427 7.93 -29.23 -12.81
CA ALA A 427 9.17 -29.52 -12.10
C ALA A 427 10.21 -28.39 -12.21
N ASP A 428 10.30 -27.74 -13.37
CA ASP A 428 11.35 -26.76 -13.70
C ASP A 428 10.80 -25.34 -13.95
N GLY A 429 9.51 -25.11 -13.71
CA GLY A 429 8.82 -23.86 -14.03
C GLY A 429 9.22 -22.67 -13.17
N PHE A 430 9.90 -22.91 -12.04
CA PHE A 430 10.36 -21.89 -11.11
C PHE A 430 11.82 -22.12 -10.70
N ASP A 431 12.54 -21.05 -10.39
CA ASP A 431 13.84 -21.16 -9.75
C ASP A 431 13.73 -21.50 -8.24
N SER A 432 14.87 -21.60 -7.55
CA SER A 432 14.88 -21.94 -6.13
C SER A 432 14.24 -20.89 -5.23
N ASN A 433 14.07 -19.65 -5.68
CA ASN A 433 13.41 -18.58 -4.94
C ASN A 433 11.94 -18.33 -5.36
N GLY A 434 11.38 -19.22 -6.20
CA GLY A 434 9.99 -19.09 -6.62
C GLY A 434 9.76 -18.02 -7.68
N ASN A 435 10.78 -17.69 -8.46
CA ASN A 435 10.61 -16.86 -9.65
C ASN A 435 10.28 -17.75 -10.86
N GLN A 436 9.21 -17.43 -11.59
CA GLN A 436 8.80 -18.21 -12.75
C GLN A 436 9.84 -18.10 -13.88
N ARG A 437 10.21 -19.21 -14.52
CA ARG A 437 11.29 -19.27 -15.52
C ARG A 437 10.83 -19.13 -16.96
N GLU A 438 9.57 -19.40 -17.24
CA GLU A 438 8.99 -19.22 -18.59
C GLU A 438 7.65 -18.50 -18.48
N LEU A 439 7.45 -17.46 -19.31
CA LEU A 439 6.19 -16.72 -19.38
C LEU A 439 5.13 -17.54 -20.11
N LEU A 440 5.52 -18.02 -21.29
CA LEU A 440 4.87 -19.00 -22.15
C LEU A 440 5.95 -19.97 -22.62
N ARG A 441 5.55 -21.12 -23.17
CA ARG A 441 6.49 -22.09 -23.73
C ARG A 441 7.47 -21.43 -24.71
N GLY A 442 8.77 -21.51 -24.39
CA GLY A 442 9.86 -20.93 -25.20
C GLY A 442 10.12 -19.43 -24.97
N GLN A 443 9.38 -18.78 -24.08
CA GLN A 443 9.62 -17.39 -23.63
C GLN A 443 10.27 -17.38 -22.25
N GLU A 444 11.60 -17.50 -22.23
CA GLU A 444 12.39 -17.53 -21.00
C GLU A 444 12.30 -16.19 -20.23
N MET A 445 12.24 -16.29 -18.91
CA MET A 445 12.28 -15.16 -17.98
C MET A 445 13.54 -15.24 -17.11
N SER A 446 14.29 -14.14 -17.08
CA SER A 446 15.47 -14.00 -16.23
C SER A 446 15.22 -13.00 -15.10
N TRP A 447 15.84 -13.27 -13.96
CA TRP A 447 15.65 -12.52 -12.73
C TRP A 447 17.00 -12.07 -12.19
N ASP A 448 17.09 -10.84 -11.72
CA ASP A 448 18.31 -10.35 -11.08
C ASP A 448 18.51 -10.94 -9.68
N ILE A 449 19.59 -10.54 -9.02
CA ILE A 449 19.97 -10.99 -7.68
C ILE A 449 18.99 -10.53 -6.59
N ARG A 450 18.10 -9.59 -6.89
CA ARG A 450 17.08 -9.07 -5.97
C ARG A 450 15.71 -9.72 -6.19
N ASN A 451 15.66 -10.78 -7.01
CA ASN A 451 14.42 -11.43 -7.46
C ASN A 451 13.48 -10.46 -8.22
N GLN A 452 14.05 -9.50 -8.96
CA GLN A 452 13.31 -8.61 -9.85
C GLN A 452 13.42 -9.12 -11.29
N LEU A 453 12.32 -9.06 -12.05
CA LEU A 453 12.29 -9.51 -13.44
C LEU A 453 13.24 -8.64 -14.26
N SER A 454 14.31 -9.21 -14.80
CA SER A 454 15.34 -8.46 -15.53
C SER A 454 15.21 -8.58 -17.04
N ARG A 455 14.70 -9.72 -17.54
CA ARG A 455 14.50 -9.97 -18.97
C ARG A 455 13.35 -10.94 -19.22
N VAL A 456 12.60 -10.69 -20.30
CA VAL A 456 11.73 -11.68 -20.94
C VAL A 456 12.20 -11.86 -22.39
N THR A 457 12.55 -13.09 -22.76
CA THR A 457 12.84 -13.46 -24.15
C THR A 457 11.52 -13.65 -24.89
N MET A 458 11.23 -12.74 -25.83
CA MET A 458 9.97 -12.70 -26.56
C MET A 458 9.96 -13.69 -27.73
N VAL A 459 11.07 -13.75 -28.48
CA VAL A 459 11.27 -14.67 -29.60
C VAL A 459 12.71 -15.18 -29.56
N ARG A 460 12.85 -16.50 -29.37
CA ARG A 460 14.13 -17.18 -29.44
C ARG A 460 14.55 -17.44 -30.88
N ARG A 461 15.83 -17.24 -31.20
CA ARG A 461 16.39 -17.51 -32.53
C ARG A 461 17.54 -18.49 -32.44
N GLU A 462 17.60 -19.43 -33.39
CA GLU A 462 18.70 -20.43 -33.45
C GLU A 462 20.01 -19.76 -33.87
N ASP A 463 19.94 -18.90 -34.89
CA ASP A 463 21.07 -18.18 -35.47
C ASP A 463 20.89 -16.66 -35.30
N GLY A 464 21.26 -16.12 -34.14
CA GLY A 464 21.23 -14.68 -33.88
C GLY A 464 20.98 -14.30 -32.44
N SER A 465 20.78 -13.01 -32.19
CA SER A 465 20.29 -12.52 -30.89
C SER A 465 18.77 -12.70 -30.79
N ASP A 466 18.27 -12.94 -29.58
CA ASP A 466 16.85 -13.07 -29.32
C ASP A 466 16.14 -11.71 -29.27
N ASP A 467 14.85 -11.70 -29.62
CA ASP A 467 14.00 -10.56 -29.31
C ASP A 467 13.69 -10.59 -27.81
N SER A 468 13.84 -9.46 -27.12
CA SER A 468 13.71 -9.41 -25.65
C SER A 468 13.16 -8.09 -25.13
N GLU A 469 12.57 -8.13 -23.94
CA GLU A 469 12.23 -6.95 -23.15
C GLU A 469 13.00 -7.02 -21.82
N CYS A 470 13.79 -5.99 -21.53
CA CYS A 470 14.69 -5.89 -20.38
C CYS A 470 14.24 -4.76 -19.44
N TYR A 471 14.46 -4.93 -18.14
CA TYR A 471 14.03 -3.99 -17.11
C TYR A 471 15.15 -3.69 -16.11
N PHE A 472 15.21 -2.44 -15.64
CA PHE A 472 16.23 -1.98 -14.68
C PHE A 472 15.58 -1.12 -13.60
N TYR A 473 16.07 -1.29 -12.37
CA TYR A 473 15.45 -0.78 -11.17
C TYR A 473 16.38 0.15 -10.37
N ASP A 474 15.79 0.95 -9.50
CA ASP A 474 16.51 1.62 -8.41
C ASP A 474 16.75 0.66 -7.23
N SER A 475 17.34 1.17 -6.14
CA SER A 475 17.65 0.35 -4.97
C SER A 475 16.40 -0.21 -4.27
N PRO A 476 15.35 0.59 -3.98
CA PRO A 476 14.08 0.08 -3.48
C PRO A 476 13.42 -0.97 -4.39
N GLY A 477 13.57 -0.83 -5.71
CA GLY A 477 13.00 -1.73 -6.72
C GLY A 477 11.96 -1.10 -7.64
N HIS A 478 11.91 0.22 -7.74
CA HIS A 478 11.10 0.92 -8.74
C HIS A 478 11.76 0.80 -10.11
N ARG A 479 10.96 0.49 -11.14
CA ARG A 479 11.43 0.41 -12.51
C ARG A 479 11.82 1.80 -13.01
N LEU A 480 13.08 1.97 -13.41
CA LEU A 480 13.60 3.22 -13.98
C LEU A 480 13.83 3.16 -15.49
N ARG A 481 13.99 1.95 -16.04
CA ARG A 481 14.24 1.75 -17.47
C ARG A 481 13.59 0.47 -17.98
N LYS A 482 12.95 0.53 -19.15
CA LYS A 482 12.47 -0.62 -19.91
C LYS A 482 13.02 -0.55 -21.33
N VAL A 483 13.55 -1.64 -21.85
CA VAL A 483 14.15 -1.70 -23.19
C VAL A 483 13.66 -2.93 -23.94
N ARG A 484 13.03 -2.73 -25.09
CA ARG A 484 12.68 -3.79 -26.02
C ARG A 484 13.67 -3.81 -27.19
N LEU A 485 14.23 -4.99 -27.43
CA LEU A 485 15.13 -5.28 -28.54
C LEU A 485 14.42 -6.23 -29.52
N THR A 486 14.43 -5.87 -30.80
CA THR A 486 13.84 -6.70 -31.87
C THR A 486 14.81 -6.80 -33.02
N GLU A 487 15.25 -8.00 -33.33
CA GLU A 487 16.19 -8.28 -34.39
C GLU A 487 15.49 -8.31 -35.76
N THR A 488 16.03 -7.59 -36.74
CA THR A 488 15.60 -7.69 -38.14
C THR A 488 16.75 -8.22 -39.00
N ALA A 489 16.49 -8.58 -40.26
CA ALA A 489 17.52 -9.07 -41.17
C ALA A 489 18.70 -8.09 -41.39
N ARG A 490 18.59 -6.81 -40.99
CA ARG A 490 19.60 -5.77 -41.24
C ARG A 490 20.15 -5.09 -39.98
N ARG A 491 19.40 -5.05 -38.88
CA ARG A 491 19.77 -4.35 -37.63
C ARG A 491 18.87 -4.75 -36.45
N THR A 492 19.37 -4.50 -35.24
CA THR A 492 18.57 -4.49 -34.00
C THR A 492 17.76 -3.20 -33.92
N LEU A 493 16.44 -3.33 -33.77
CA LEU A 493 15.54 -2.24 -33.42
C LEU A 493 15.44 -2.14 -31.90
N ARG A 494 15.40 -0.91 -31.38
CA ARG A 494 15.39 -0.61 -29.96
C ARG A 494 14.25 0.35 -29.65
N ALA A 495 13.36 -0.07 -28.78
CA ALA A 495 12.36 0.79 -28.15
C ALA A 495 12.65 0.86 -26.66
N GLU A 496 12.71 2.06 -26.08
CA GLU A 496 13.11 2.28 -24.69
C GLU A 496 12.17 3.27 -24.02
N VAL A 497 11.88 3.01 -22.75
CA VAL A 497 11.17 3.91 -21.84
C VAL A 497 12.08 4.21 -20.66
N ARG A 498 12.23 5.49 -20.33
CA ARG A 498 12.85 5.95 -19.09
C ARG A 498 11.79 6.53 -18.19
N TYR A 499 11.78 6.09 -16.94
CA TYR A 499 10.86 6.55 -15.92
C TYR A 499 11.60 7.53 -15.02
N LEU A 500 11.17 8.77 -15.05
CA LEU A 500 11.69 9.88 -14.27
C LEU A 500 10.54 10.47 -13.44
N PRO A 501 10.83 11.23 -12.37
CA PRO A 501 9.77 11.82 -11.56
C PRO A 501 8.86 12.71 -12.41
N GLY A 502 7.62 12.26 -12.62
CA GLY A 502 6.61 12.97 -13.40
C GLY A 502 6.69 12.86 -14.92
N LEU A 503 7.66 12.10 -15.45
CA LEU A 503 7.94 12.06 -16.88
C LEU A 503 8.37 10.66 -17.33
N GLU A 504 7.78 10.19 -18.42
CA GLU A 504 8.27 9.06 -19.19
C GLU A 504 8.86 9.55 -20.51
N ILE A 505 10.08 9.11 -20.84
CA ILE A 505 10.69 9.39 -22.15
C ILE A 505 10.70 8.09 -22.94
N HIS A 506 9.88 8.06 -24.00
CA HIS A 506 9.76 6.95 -24.94
C HIS A 506 10.60 7.23 -26.18
N ARG A 507 11.49 6.32 -26.56
CA ARG A 507 12.31 6.40 -27.78
C ARG A 507 12.18 5.12 -28.58
N ASP A 508 11.96 5.22 -29.89
CA ASP A 508 11.87 4.06 -30.77
C ASP A 508 12.70 4.27 -32.04
N THR A 509 13.76 3.48 -32.21
CA THR A 509 14.67 3.59 -33.37
C THR A 509 14.09 3.03 -34.67
N ALA A 510 13.01 2.23 -34.58
CA ALA A 510 12.30 1.73 -35.76
C ALA A 510 11.48 2.84 -36.42
N THR A 511 10.76 3.62 -35.60
CA THR A 511 9.92 4.72 -36.09
C THR A 511 10.68 6.05 -36.18
N GLY A 512 11.73 6.22 -35.37
CA GLY A 512 12.42 7.50 -35.16
C GLY A 512 11.63 8.46 -34.26
N GLU A 513 10.74 7.92 -33.41
CA GLU A 513 9.95 8.72 -32.47
C GLU A 513 10.71 8.93 -31.16
N GLU A 514 10.77 10.17 -30.68
CA GLU A 514 10.95 10.50 -29.27
C GLU A 514 9.65 11.17 -28.78
N ARG A 515 9.01 10.56 -27.77
CA ARG A 515 7.78 11.04 -27.15
C ARG A 515 7.95 11.14 -25.65
N HIS A 516 7.62 12.30 -25.10
CA HIS A 516 7.52 12.56 -23.68
C HIS A 516 6.08 12.34 -23.24
N VAL A 517 5.89 11.57 -22.18
CA VAL A 517 4.56 11.29 -21.62
C VAL A 517 4.54 11.74 -20.18
N LEU A 518 3.66 12.68 -19.87
CA LEU A 518 3.47 13.18 -18.52
C LEU A 518 2.18 12.59 -17.97
N SER A 519 2.28 11.84 -16.88
CA SER A 519 1.13 11.33 -16.14
C SER A 519 0.81 12.30 -15.01
N VAL A 520 -0.39 12.87 -15.03
CA VAL A 520 -0.87 13.84 -14.06
C VAL A 520 -2.08 13.25 -13.36
N GLU A 521 -1.87 12.82 -12.11
CA GLU A 521 -2.96 12.39 -11.23
C GLU A 521 -3.76 13.61 -10.77
N ALA A 522 -5.08 13.50 -10.87
CA ALA A 522 -5.96 14.63 -10.62
C ALA A 522 -7.34 14.17 -10.15
N GLY A 523 -7.47 14.02 -8.83
CA GLY A 523 -8.73 13.61 -8.21
C GLY A 523 -9.18 12.21 -8.67
N LEU A 524 -10.38 12.13 -9.25
CA LEU A 524 -10.98 10.91 -9.82
C LEU A 524 -10.55 10.66 -11.28
N SER A 525 -9.96 11.65 -11.95
CA SER A 525 -9.51 11.56 -13.34
C SER A 525 -8.00 11.37 -13.42
N HIS A 526 -7.56 10.70 -14.48
CA HIS A 526 -6.14 10.59 -14.80
C HIS A 526 -5.85 11.25 -16.14
N VAL A 527 -4.96 12.25 -16.17
CA VAL A 527 -4.64 12.97 -17.40
C VAL A 527 -3.24 12.60 -17.87
N ARG A 528 -3.11 12.20 -19.14
CA ARG A 528 -1.80 12.02 -19.78
C ARG A 528 -1.59 13.03 -20.89
N ALA A 529 -0.46 13.71 -20.87
CA ALA A 529 -0.03 14.58 -21.97
C ALA A 529 1.04 13.87 -22.80
N LEU A 530 0.85 13.79 -24.11
CA LEU A 530 1.77 13.17 -25.05
C LEU A 530 2.39 14.25 -25.93
N HIS A 531 3.70 14.48 -25.75
CA HIS A 531 4.47 15.48 -26.48
C HIS A 531 5.57 14.81 -27.31
N TRP A 532 5.54 14.97 -28.63
CA TRP A 532 6.55 14.48 -29.57
C TRP A 532 7.57 15.57 -29.87
N VAL A 533 8.85 15.21 -29.81
CA VAL A 533 9.98 16.13 -30.01
C VAL A 533 10.56 16.04 -31.41
N GLU A 534 10.86 14.82 -31.89
CA GLU A 534 11.56 14.64 -33.17
C GLU A 534 10.60 14.39 -34.33
N LYS A 535 9.73 13.37 -34.20
CA LYS A 535 8.87 12.90 -35.29
C LYS A 535 7.46 12.67 -34.79
N LEU A 536 6.54 13.52 -35.26
CA LEU A 536 5.11 13.35 -35.03
C LEU A 536 4.55 12.28 -36.02
N PRO A 537 3.87 11.24 -35.52
CA PRO A 537 3.19 10.26 -36.36
C PRO A 537 2.09 10.90 -37.22
N SER A 538 1.94 10.41 -38.46
CA SER A 538 0.88 10.89 -39.36
C SER A 538 -0.50 10.60 -38.77
N GLY A 539 -1.36 11.61 -38.67
CA GLY A 539 -2.71 11.47 -38.12
C GLY A 539 -2.80 11.62 -36.59
N VAL A 540 -1.72 12.03 -35.93
CA VAL A 540 -1.71 12.34 -34.49
C VAL A 540 -1.42 13.83 -34.31
N ARG A 541 -2.15 14.50 -33.41
CA ARG A 541 -1.86 15.88 -33.00
C ARG A 541 -0.76 15.86 -31.93
N ASN A 542 0.20 16.78 -32.01
CA ASN A 542 1.17 16.94 -30.93
C ASN A 542 0.48 17.48 -29.67
N ASP A 543 1.14 17.35 -28.51
CA ASP A 543 0.68 17.87 -27.23
C ASP A 543 -0.70 17.35 -26.79
N GLN A 544 -1.07 16.14 -27.26
CA GLN A 544 -2.38 15.56 -27.01
C GLN A 544 -2.58 15.31 -25.51
N LEU A 545 -3.64 15.89 -24.94
CA LEU A 545 -4.14 15.50 -23.63
C LEU A 545 -5.13 14.34 -23.78
N ARG A 546 -4.96 13.34 -22.93
CA ARG A 546 -5.81 12.14 -22.86
C ARG A 546 -6.37 12.04 -21.45
N PHE A 547 -7.68 12.27 -21.33
CA PHE A 547 -8.41 12.26 -20.08
C PHE A 547 -9.00 10.87 -19.84
N GLY A 548 -8.44 10.15 -18.87
CA GLY A 548 -8.86 8.82 -18.47
C GLY A 548 -9.98 8.89 -17.43
N LEU A 549 -11.05 8.13 -17.67
CA LEU A 549 -12.09 7.83 -16.68
C LEU A 549 -11.87 6.42 -16.14
N SER A 550 -11.92 6.28 -14.82
CA SER A 550 -11.63 5.04 -14.11
C SER A 550 -12.86 4.43 -13.45
N ASP A 551 -12.83 3.12 -13.21
CA ASP A 551 -13.74 2.45 -12.28
C ASP A 551 -13.26 2.57 -10.82
N HIS A 552 -13.95 1.89 -9.90
CA HIS A 552 -13.64 1.88 -8.47
C HIS A 552 -12.30 1.23 -8.12
N LEU A 553 -11.72 0.44 -9.03
CA LEU A 553 -10.38 -0.16 -8.88
C LEU A 553 -9.30 0.73 -9.47
N ASN A 554 -9.65 1.92 -9.97
CA ASN A 554 -8.81 2.79 -10.77
C ASN A 554 -8.45 2.19 -12.16
N SER A 555 -9.25 1.26 -12.70
CA SER A 555 -9.02 0.72 -14.04
C SER A 555 -9.51 1.70 -15.10
N CYS A 556 -8.66 2.07 -16.07
CA CYS A 556 -8.98 3.06 -17.09
C CYS A 556 -9.99 2.54 -18.11
N THR A 557 -11.27 2.84 -17.89
CA THR A 557 -12.40 2.34 -18.69
C THR A 557 -12.67 3.16 -19.96
N LEU A 558 -12.38 4.47 -19.94
CA LEU A 558 -12.47 5.36 -21.10
C LEU A 558 -11.25 6.27 -21.18
N GLU A 559 -10.80 6.59 -22.39
CA GLU A 559 -9.91 7.73 -22.67
C GLU A 559 -10.65 8.71 -23.57
N LEU A 560 -10.60 10.00 -23.24
CA LEU A 560 -11.22 11.10 -23.97
C LEU A 560 -10.15 12.11 -24.42
N ASP A 561 -10.40 12.82 -25.51
CA ASP A 561 -9.57 13.93 -25.96
C ASP A 561 -9.89 15.26 -25.25
N GLU A 562 -9.25 16.34 -25.71
CA GLU A 562 -9.40 17.70 -25.20
C GLU A 562 -10.78 18.31 -25.47
N GLU A 563 -11.49 17.76 -26.45
CA GLU A 563 -12.84 18.16 -26.82
C GLU A 563 -13.92 17.27 -26.15
N GLY A 564 -13.48 16.27 -25.36
CA GLY A 564 -14.35 15.32 -24.65
C GLY A 564 -14.86 14.18 -25.52
N ALA A 565 -14.30 13.98 -26.71
CA ALA A 565 -14.66 12.89 -27.60
C ALA A 565 -13.92 11.59 -27.23
N LEU A 566 -14.53 10.45 -27.53
CA LEU A 566 -14.02 9.13 -27.17
C LEU A 566 -12.79 8.75 -28.01
N LEU A 567 -11.65 8.52 -27.35
CA LEU A 567 -10.45 7.93 -27.93
C LEU A 567 -10.49 6.40 -27.84
N SER A 568 -10.71 5.89 -26.62
CA SER A 568 -10.75 4.45 -26.35
C SER A 568 -11.71 4.09 -25.23
N GLN A 569 -12.25 2.88 -25.30
CA GLN A 569 -13.06 2.20 -24.29
C GLN A 569 -12.45 0.83 -24.01
N GLU A 570 -12.36 0.47 -22.73
CA GLU A 570 -11.85 -0.82 -22.29
C GLU A 570 -12.72 -1.38 -21.16
N VAL A 571 -13.00 -2.69 -21.21
CA VAL A 571 -13.68 -3.43 -20.14
C VAL A 571 -12.80 -4.62 -19.77
N TYR A 572 -12.69 -4.88 -18.47
CA TYR A 572 -11.81 -5.91 -17.92
C TYR A 572 -12.62 -7.10 -17.40
N TYR A 573 -12.05 -8.30 -17.52
CA TYR A 573 -12.41 -9.44 -16.68
C TYR A 573 -12.02 -9.14 -15.23
N PRO A 574 -12.59 -9.85 -14.23
CA PRO A 574 -12.32 -9.57 -12.82
C PRO A 574 -10.85 -9.58 -12.42
N PHE A 575 -10.04 -10.42 -13.07
CA PHE A 575 -8.61 -10.57 -12.82
C PHE A 575 -7.74 -9.79 -13.83
N GLY A 576 -8.27 -8.71 -14.42
CA GLY A 576 -7.49 -7.73 -15.19
C GLY A 576 -7.18 -8.05 -16.65
N GLY A 577 -7.59 -9.22 -17.16
CA GLY A 577 -7.56 -9.49 -18.60
C GLY A 577 -8.57 -8.58 -19.34
N THR A 578 -8.28 -8.19 -20.58
CA THR A 578 -9.15 -7.27 -21.33
C THR A 578 -10.28 -8.05 -22.02
N ALA A 579 -11.52 -7.78 -21.62
CA ALA A 579 -12.74 -8.39 -22.17
C ALA A 579 -13.25 -7.65 -23.42
N LEU A 580 -13.12 -6.32 -23.43
CA LEU A 580 -13.47 -5.46 -24.57
C LEU A 580 -12.44 -4.35 -24.69
N TRP A 581 -12.00 -4.06 -25.91
CA TRP A 581 -11.11 -2.95 -26.21
C TRP A 581 -11.48 -2.36 -27.56
N ALA A 582 -11.98 -1.12 -27.57
CA ALA A 582 -12.55 -0.49 -28.76
C ALA A 582 -12.29 1.02 -28.75
N GLY A 583 -12.45 1.71 -29.88
CA GLY A 583 -12.24 3.17 -29.94
C GLY A 583 -12.35 3.75 -31.34
N ALA A 584 -11.95 5.01 -31.50
CA ALA A 584 -12.20 5.78 -32.71
C ALA A 584 -11.19 5.48 -33.83
N SER A 585 -9.92 5.21 -33.49
CA SER A 585 -8.84 5.02 -34.45
C SER A 585 -7.76 4.06 -33.95
N ASP A 586 -7.21 3.26 -34.87
CA ASP A 586 -6.12 2.31 -34.59
C ASP A 586 -4.82 3.00 -34.13
N ILE A 587 -4.62 4.28 -34.49
CA ILE A 587 -3.35 4.97 -34.19
C ILE A 587 -3.28 5.45 -32.75
N GLU A 588 -4.36 6.03 -32.24
CA GLU A 588 -4.41 6.67 -30.92
C GLU A 588 -4.24 5.63 -29.81
N VAL A 589 -4.72 4.43 -30.08
CA VAL A 589 -4.85 3.35 -29.10
C VAL A 589 -3.53 2.62 -28.85
N LYS A 590 -2.58 2.75 -29.77
CA LYS A 590 -1.20 2.30 -29.58
C LYS A 590 -0.51 2.99 -28.41
N TYR A 591 -1.00 4.16 -28.00
CA TYR A 591 -0.40 4.98 -26.96
C TYR A 591 -1.04 4.78 -25.57
N LYS A 592 -2.06 3.92 -25.44
CA LYS A 592 -2.63 3.53 -24.14
C LYS A 592 -1.77 2.48 -23.45
N THR A 593 -1.06 2.88 -22.40
CA THR A 593 -0.21 1.99 -21.60
C THR A 593 -0.78 1.68 -20.21
N ILE A 594 -1.48 2.63 -19.58
CA ILE A 594 -2.14 2.47 -18.29
C ILE A 594 -3.54 1.87 -18.48
N ARG A 595 -3.86 0.78 -17.78
CA ARG A 595 -5.08 -0.01 -18.00
C ARG A 595 -5.73 -0.46 -16.69
N TYR A 596 -5.69 -1.75 -16.38
CA TYR A 596 -6.28 -2.34 -15.17
C TYR A 596 -5.58 -1.84 -13.91
N SER A 597 -6.38 -1.46 -12.91
CA SER A 597 -5.93 -0.94 -11.61
C SER A 597 -4.91 0.21 -11.68
N GLY A 598 -5.00 1.04 -12.71
CA GLY A 598 -4.07 2.14 -12.94
C GLY A 598 -2.63 1.69 -13.23
N LYS A 599 -2.42 0.43 -13.60
CA LYS A 599 -1.08 -0.14 -13.84
C LYS A 599 -0.72 -0.18 -15.32
N GLU A 600 0.58 -0.06 -15.58
CA GLU A 600 1.14 -0.20 -16.91
C GLU A 600 1.11 -1.66 -17.35
N ARG A 601 0.54 -1.92 -18.53
CA ARG A 601 0.61 -3.22 -19.19
C ARG A 601 1.74 -3.23 -20.21
N ASP A 602 2.71 -4.10 -20.00
CA ASP A 602 3.89 -4.22 -20.86
C ASP A 602 3.60 -5.00 -22.15
N ALA A 603 4.56 -5.02 -23.08
CA ALA A 603 4.41 -5.73 -24.35
C ALA A 603 4.34 -7.26 -24.16
N THR A 604 4.92 -7.75 -23.06
CA THR A 604 4.80 -9.13 -22.57
C THR A 604 3.36 -9.51 -22.17
N GLY A 605 2.49 -8.53 -21.98
CA GLY A 605 1.15 -8.69 -21.41
C GLY A 605 1.10 -8.58 -19.89
N LEU A 606 2.25 -8.66 -19.21
CA LEU A 606 2.33 -8.52 -17.76
C LEU A 606 1.96 -7.10 -17.32
N TYR A 607 1.36 -6.99 -16.15
CA TYR A 607 1.18 -5.71 -15.47
C TYR A 607 2.33 -5.46 -14.50
N CYS A 608 2.97 -4.29 -14.60
CA CYS A 608 3.96 -3.84 -13.64
C CYS A 608 3.27 -3.12 -12.48
N TYR A 609 3.27 -3.73 -11.30
CA TYR A 609 2.69 -3.15 -10.10
C TYR A 609 3.70 -2.35 -9.27
N GLY A 610 4.97 -2.31 -9.68
CA GLY A 610 6.08 -1.77 -8.90
C GLY A 610 7.03 -2.89 -8.53
N PHE A 611 6.80 -3.54 -7.39
CA PHE A 611 7.71 -4.57 -6.86
C PHE A 611 7.50 -5.96 -7.46
N ARG A 612 6.34 -6.22 -8.09
CA ARG A 612 6.01 -7.50 -8.71
C ARG A 612 5.34 -7.31 -10.08
N TYR A 613 5.44 -8.36 -10.90
CA TYR A 613 4.74 -8.46 -12.17
C TYR A 613 3.56 -9.43 -12.03
N TYR A 614 2.42 -9.02 -12.56
CA TYR A 614 1.18 -9.77 -12.50
C TYR A 614 0.79 -10.32 -13.87
N ALA A 615 0.45 -11.61 -13.94
CA ALA A 615 -0.03 -12.28 -15.15
C ALA A 615 -1.56 -12.45 -15.10
N PRO A 616 -2.36 -11.56 -15.72
CA PRO A 616 -3.83 -11.61 -15.63
C PRO A 616 -4.45 -12.88 -16.21
N TRP A 617 -3.80 -13.49 -17.23
CA TRP A 617 -4.27 -14.75 -17.80
C TRP A 617 -4.04 -15.95 -16.88
N LEU A 618 -3.02 -15.90 -16.02
CA LEU A 618 -2.73 -16.92 -14.99
C LEU A 618 -3.42 -16.63 -13.65
N GLN A 619 -3.94 -15.42 -13.48
CA GLN A 619 -4.60 -14.92 -12.26
C GLN A 619 -3.70 -14.94 -11.02
N ARG A 620 -2.40 -14.75 -11.19
CA ARG A 620 -1.42 -14.78 -10.10
C ARG A 620 -0.18 -13.95 -10.37
N TRP A 621 0.58 -13.68 -9.31
CA TRP A 621 1.92 -13.11 -9.42
C TRP A 621 2.88 -14.14 -10.03
N ILE A 622 3.85 -13.67 -10.83
CA ILE A 622 4.87 -14.54 -11.44
C ILE A 622 6.13 -14.71 -10.57
N SER A 623 6.17 -14.05 -9.42
CA SER A 623 7.17 -14.21 -8.37
C SER A 623 6.51 -14.11 -7.00
N THR A 624 7.23 -14.58 -5.98
CA THR A 624 6.77 -14.58 -4.59
C THR A 624 6.64 -13.16 -4.02
N ASP A 625 5.72 -12.98 -3.06
CA ASP A 625 5.60 -11.73 -2.31
C ASP A 625 6.90 -11.42 -1.53
N PRO A 626 7.58 -10.29 -1.79
CA PRO A 626 8.78 -9.92 -1.05
C PRO A 626 8.51 -9.68 0.45
N ALA A 627 7.26 -9.43 0.83
CA ALA A 627 6.84 -9.32 2.23
C ALA A 627 6.58 -10.69 2.90
N MET A 628 6.80 -11.80 2.19
CA MET A 628 6.61 -13.16 2.69
C MET A 628 5.17 -13.39 3.20
N ASP A 629 4.99 -13.94 4.40
CA ASP A 629 3.70 -14.41 4.91
C ASP A 629 2.78 -13.32 5.47
N VAL A 630 3.11 -12.04 5.29
CA VAL A 630 2.26 -10.91 5.70
C VAL A 630 0.84 -11.03 5.14
N ASN A 631 0.68 -11.66 3.97
CA ASN A 631 -0.59 -11.82 3.26
C ASN A 631 -1.10 -13.28 3.26
N GLY A 632 -0.64 -14.06 4.24
CA GLY A 632 -0.92 -15.48 4.33
C GLY A 632 0.16 -16.34 3.67
N THR A 633 -0.06 -17.65 3.73
CA THR A 633 0.93 -18.67 3.38
C THR A 633 1.09 -18.95 1.89
N ASN A 634 0.27 -18.32 1.03
CA ASN A 634 0.36 -18.43 -0.43
C ASN A 634 0.97 -17.16 -1.02
N LEU A 635 2.24 -17.23 -1.40
CA LEU A 635 3.02 -16.05 -1.83
C LEU A 635 2.74 -15.60 -3.27
N PHE A 636 1.88 -16.32 -4.01
CA PHE A 636 1.55 -16.03 -5.41
C PHE A 636 0.12 -15.50 -5.61
N MET A 637 -0.71 -15.55 -4.56
CA MET A 637 -2.11 -15.20 -4.64
C MET A 637 -2.31 -13.69 -4.84
N LEU A 638 -3.17 -13.32 -5.79
CA LEU A 638 -3.58 -11.92 -5.95
C LEU A 638 -4.77 -11.64 -5.01
N LEU A 639 -4.61 -10.68 -4.10
CA LEU A 639 -5.73 -10.04 -3.38
C LEU A 639 -6.73 -11.04 -2.77
N PHE A 640 -6.23 -12.13 -2.18
CA PHE A 640 -7.08 -13.19 -1.58
C PHE A 640 -8.14 -13.76 -2.53
N ASN A 641 -7.88 -13.77 -3.84
CA ASN A 641 -8.83 -14.13 -4.90
C ASN A 641 -10.10 -13.24 -4.92
N ASN A 642 -10.02 -12.02 -4.40
CA ASN A 642 -11.09 -11.03 -4.39
C ASN A 642 -10.70 -9.72 -5.09
N PRO A 643 -10.38 -9.75 -6.41
CA PRO A 643 -9.84 -8.61 -7.15
C PRO A 643 -10.87 -7.51 -7.43
N ILE A 644 -12.16 -7.77 -7.17
CA ILE A 644 -13.24 -6.80 -7.39
C ILE A 644 -13.37 -5.83 -6.21
N ASN A 645 -12.96 -6.23 -5.02
CA ASN A 645 -13.17 -5.45 -3.79
C ASN A 645 -11.87 -4.91 -3.19
N LEU A 646 -10.73 -5.43 -3.61
CA LEU A 646 -9.42 -5.09 -3.08
C LEU A 646 -8.54 -4.52 -4.19
N VAL A 647 -7.57 -3.69 -3.83
CA VAL A 647 -6.59 -3.09 -4.76
C VAL A 647 -5.19 -3.30 -4.19
N ASP A 648 -4.24 -3.67 -5.05
CA ASP A 648 -2.82 -3.65 -4.72
C ASP A 648 -2.16 -2.43 -5.39
N SER A 649 -1.77 -1.44 -4.59
CA SER A 649 -1.22 -0.18 -5.11
C SER A 649 0.25 -0.29 -5.55
N LYS A 650 1.03 -1.26 -5.04
CA LYS A 650 2.50 -1.30 -5.25
C LYS A 650 3.07 -2.70 -5.54
N GLY A 651 2.23 -3.72 -5.58
CA GLY A 651 2.65 -5.12 -5.51
C GLY A 651 3.11 -5.52 -4.10
N LYS A 652 2.80 -4.70 -3.08
CA LYS A 652 3.11 -4.79 -1.64
C LYS A 652 1.99 -4.06 -0.87
N ASN A 653 1.57 -4.59 0.28
CA ASN A 653 0.48 -3.99 1.06
C ASN A 653 0.90 -2.70 1.80
N ALA A 654 0.00 -1.72 1.84
CA ALA A 654 0.11 -0.45 2.58
C ALA A 654 -0.59 -0.54 3.96
N VAL A 655 -0.35 0.43 4.85
CA VAL A 655 -1.12 0.57 6.11
C VAL A 655 -2.58 0.93 5.77
N PRO A 656 -3.59 0.19 6.27
CA PRO A 656 -4.99 0.52 6.02
C PRO A 656 -5.38 1.94 6.46
N ALA A 657 -6.29 2.60 5.72
CA ALA A 657 -6.82 3.92 6.07
C ALA A 657 -7.86 3.83 7.20
N ILE A 658 -7.44 3.39 8.37
CA ILE A 658 -8.27 3.28 9.57
C ILE A 658 -7.58 4.04 10.69
N ALA A 659 -8.31 4.87 11.41
CA ALA A 659 -7.82 5.61 12.56
C ALA A 659 -8.51 5.14 13.84
N HIS A 660 -7.72 4.90 14.88
CA HIS A 660 -8.18 4.38 16.15
C HIS A 660 -7.91 5.39 17.27
N PHE A 661 -8.95 5.64 18.08
CA PHE A 661 -8.89 6.44 19.30
C PHE A 661 -9.52 5.65 20.43
N TYR A 662 -9.10 5.89 21.67
CA TYR A 662 -9.69 5.24 22.84
C TYR A 662 -10.01 6.25 23.94
N TRP A 663 -11.20 6.10 24.53
CA TRP A 663 -11.61 6.88 25.68
C TRP A 663 -12.51 6.08 26.62
N ASP A 664 -12.12 6.03 27.90
CA ASP A 664 -12.92 5.48 28.98
C ASP A 664 -12.68 6.26 30.28
N GLY A 665 -13.74 6.42 31.08
CA GLY A 665 -13.69 7.14 32.35
C GLY A 665 -14.96 7.94 32.60
N GLY A 666 -14.89 9.26 32.37
CA GLY A 666 -16.05 10.18 32.32
C GLY A 666 -16.40 10.55 30.87
N ASP A 667 -17.24 11.57 30.67
CA ASP A 667 -17.48 12.12 29.34
C ASP A 667 -16.17 12.61 28.73
N VAL A 668 -15.99 12.42 27.41
CA VAL A 668 -14.76 12.84 26.73
C VAL A 668 -14.64 14.36 26.79
N PRO A 669 -13.48 14.95 27.11
CA PRO A 669 -13.34 16.39 27.07
C PRO A 669 -13.56 16.92 25.65
N ILE A 670 -14.23 18.05 25.53
CA ILE A 670 -14.50 18.72 24.24
C ILE A 670 -13.24 18.83 23.38
N TRP A 671 -12.12 19.24 23.96
CA TRP A 671 -10.87 19.44 23.23
C TRP A 671 -10.21 18.13 22.76
N PHE A 672 -10.51 16.98 23.37
CA PHE A 672 -10.12 15.65 22.87
C PHE A 672 -10.98 15.27 21.68
N LEU A 673 -12.29 15.32 21.86
CA LEU A 673 -13.23 14.99 20.80
C LEU A 673 -13.04 15.91 19.60
N ARG A 674 -12.72 17.18 19.82
CA ARG A 674 -12.31 18.13 18.78
C ARG A 674 -11.09 17.64 17.99
N ASN A 675 -10.07 17.05 18.62
CA ASN A 675 -8.93 16.50 17.88
C ASN A 675 -9.32 15.27 17.04
N VAL A 676 -10.21 14.41 17.56
CA VAL A 676 -10.73 13.25 16.82
C VAL A 676 -11.53 13.71 15.60
N LEU A 677 -12.44 14.66 15.80
CA LEU A 677 -13.25 15.26 14.73
C LEU A 677 -12.36 16.02 13.73
N MET A 678 -11.35 16.74 14.22
CA MET A 678 -10.38 17.42 13.36
C MET A 678 -9.54 16.43 12.54
N PHE A 679 -9.14 15.30 13.14
CA PHE A 679 -8.48 14.23 12.41
C PHE A 679 -9.37 13.73 11.29
N LYS A 680 -10.64 13.42 11.57
CA LYS A 680 -11.60 12.96 10.55
C LYS A 680 -11.78 13.99 9.44
N ASN A 681 -11.94 15.26 9.82
CA ASN A 681 -12.09 16.38 8.89
C ASN A 681 -10.85 16.56 7.98
N LEU A 682 -9.64 16.27 8.46
CA LEU A 682 -8.39 16.40 7.69
C LEU A 682 -7.97 15.11 6.99
N ASN A 683 -8.52 13.96 7.39
CA ASN A 683 -8.17 12.62 6.90
C ASN A 683 -9.44 11.90 6.44
N PRO A 684 -10.00 12.42 5.35
CA PRO A 684 -11.32 12.08 4.94
C PRO A 684 -11.55 10.61 4.61
N GLU A 685 -10.60 10.04 3.88
CA GLU A 685 -10.53 8.63 3.51
C GLU A 685 -10.39 7.67 4.70
N HIS A 686 -10.03 8.17 5.90
CA HIS A 686 -9.83 7.31 7.06
C HIS A 686 -11.15 7.01 7.78
N GLU A 687 -11.46 5.72 7.99
CA GLU A 687 -12.49 5.32 8.94
C GLU A 687 -12.03 5.65 10.37
N VAL A 688 -12.81 6.41 11.14
CA VAL A 688 -12.42 6.80 12.51
C VAL A 688 -13.20 5.99 13.53
N SER A 689 -12.51 5.07 14.21
CA SER A 689 -13.05 4.26 15.30
C SER A 689 -12.67 4.84 16.66
N VAL A 690 -13.68 5.20 17.44
CA VAL A 690 -13.53 5.64 18.84
C VAL A 690 -13.98 4.50 19.74
N TRP A 691 -13.00 3.83 20.35
CA TRP A 691 -13.24 2.71 21.24
C TRP A 691 -13.60 3.19 22.64
N THR A 692 -14.76 2.77 23.14
CA THR A 692 -15.23 3.12 24.49
C THR A 692 -16.16 2.05 25.06
N SER A 693 -16.08 1.81 26.36
CA SER A 693 -17.00 0.95 27.10
C SER A 693 -18.41 1.56 27.22
N LYS A 694 -18.56 2.87 27.01
CA LYS A 694 -19.82 3.61 27.16
C LYS A 694 -19.97 4.67 26.08
N ALA A 695 -20.67 4.34 25.00
CA ALA A 695 -20.94 5.26 23.89
C ALA A 695 -21.54 6.62 24.34
N SER A 696 -22.34 6.63 25.41
CA SER A 696 -22.90 7.88 25.97
C SER A 696 -21.82 8.90 26.35
N GLN A 697 -20.60 8.46 26.71
CA GLN A 697 -19.50 9.36 27.08
C GLN A 697 -18.98 10.19 25.91
N ILE A 698 -19.15 9.69 24.69
CA ILE A 698 -18.81 10.42 23.46
C ILE A 698 -20.02 11.24 23.00
N MET A 699 -21.21 10.64 23.05
CA MET A 699 -22.45 11.29 22.61
C MET A 699 -22.84 12.49 23.46
N ASN A 700 -22.62 12.45 24.78
CA ASN A 700 -22.88 13.58 25.67
C ASN A 700 -22.03 14.80 25.29
N THR A 701 -20.73 14.58 25.07
CA THR A 701 -19.81 15.66 24.66
C THR A 701 -20.09 16.13 23.24
N LEU A 702 -20.44 15.23 22.31
CA LEU A 702 -20.89 15.64 20.97
C LEU A 702 -22.10 16.57 21.06
N ALA A 703 -23.10 16.23 21.88
CA ALA A 703 -24.26 17.07 22.12
C ALA A 703 -23.88 18.41 22.77
N GLU A 704 -22.99 18.40 23.77
CA GLU A 704 -22.47 19.62 24.40
C GLU A 704 -21.72 20.52 23.39
N MET A 705 -20.93 19.93 22.50
CA MET A 705 -20.26 20.65 21.42
C MET A 705 -21.25 21.22 20.41
N SER A 706 -22.30 20.47 20.05
CA SER A 706 -23.36 20.92 19.14
C SER A 706 -24.21 22.06 19.71
N ASP A 707 -24.45 22.07 21.02
CA ASP A 707 -25.22 23.10 21.73
C ASP A 707 -24.32 24.23 22.29
N GLY A 708 -23.00 24.08 22.17
CA GLY A 708 -21.99 24.94 22.77
C GLY A 708 -21.92 26.35 22.16
N ALA A 709 -21.25 27.27 22.86
CA ALA A 709 -21.11 28.66 22.40
C ALA A 709 -20.03 28.85 21.31
N ASP A 710 -19.08 27.91 21.18
CA ASP A 710 -17.98 27.96 20.20
C ASP A 710 -18.47 27.52 18.81
N PRO A 711 -18.51 28.40 17.80
CA PRO A 711 -19.00 28.07 16.47
C PRO A 711 -18.16 26.99 15.77
N ALA A 712 -16.86 26.92 16.04
CA ALA A 712 -15.95 25.96 15.40
C ALA A 712 -16.15 24.54 15.96
N GLU A 713 -16.43 24.43 17.26
CA GLU A 713 -16.75 23.15 17.90
C GLU A 713 -18.13 22.64 17.49
N ARG A 714 -19.12 23.53 17.36
CA ARG A 714 -20.44 23.20 16.80
C ARG A 714 -20.33 22.65 15.38
N GLU A 715 -19.56 23.33 14.53
CA GLU A 715 -19.38 22.95 13.13
C GLU A 715 -18.69 21.59 12.99
N LEU A 716 -17.61 21.35 13.75
CA LEU A 716 -16.92 20.05 13.75
C LEU A 716 -17.80 18.92 14.27
N ALA A 717 -18.56 19.15 15.34
CA ALA A 717 -19.49 18.15 15.88
C ALA A 717 -20.64 17.85 14.91
N PHE A 718 -21.15 18.87 14.22
CA PHE A 718 -22.18 18.71 13.21
C PHE A 718 -21.68 17.96 11.97
N ARG A 719 -20.50 18.32 11.45
CA ARG A 719 -19.93 17.73 10.23
C ARG A 719 -19.42 16.30 10.44
N GLU A 720 -18.61 16.09 11.47
CA GLU A 720 -17.87 14.83 11.62
C GLU A 720 -18.41 13.94 12.74
N GLY A 721 -19.28 14.45 13.61
CA GLY A 721 -19.78 13.68 14.77
C GLY A 721 -20.52 12.40 14.39
N GLY A 722 -21.26 12.44 13.28
CA GLY A 722 -21.94 11.26 12.73
C GLY A 722 -21.04 10.28 11.98
N ALA A 723 -19.81 10.69 11.63
CA ALA A 723 -18.84 9.88 10.91
C ALA A 723 -17.91 9.05 11.84
N LEU A 724 -18.10 9.16 13.16
CA LEU A 724 -17.33 8.41 14.15
C LEU A 724 -17.96 7.03 14.40
N ASN A 725 -17.17 5.97 14.20
CA ASN A 725 -17.52 4.63 14.63
C ASN A 725 -17.29 4.49 16.14
N ILE A 726 -18.33 4.69 16.94
CA ILE A 726 -18.26 4.55 18.40
C ILE A 726 -18.49 3.08 18.76
N LEU A 727 -17.41 2.37 19.08
CA LEU A 727 -17.40 0.91 19.17
C LEU A 727 -16.93 0.42 20.54
N SER A 728 -17.40 -0.75 20.95
CA SER A 728 -16.95 -1.41 22.18
C SER A 728 -15.54 -1.98 22.01
N PRO A 729 -14.62 -1.79 22.98
CA PRO A 729 -13.33 -2.46 23.01
C PRO A 729 -13.42 -3.99 22.91
N SER A 730 -14.54 -4.61 23.32
CA SER A 730 -14.75 -6.06 23.19
C SER A 730 -14.61 -6.55 21.75
N ILE A 731 -14.98 -5.73 20.76
CA ILE A 731 -14.88 -6.06 19.33
C ILE A 731 -13.41 -6.23 18.93
N VAL A 732 -12.52 -5.35 19.44
CA VAL A 732 -11.07 -5.48 19.23
C VAL A 732 -10.57 -6.79 19.80
N PHE A 733 -11.00 -7.17 21.01
CA PHE A 733 -10.53 -8.41 21.64
C PHE A 733 -11.13 -9.68 21.05
N GLU A 734 -12.34 -9.62 20.49
CA GLU A 734 -12.92 -10.68 19.67
C GLU A 734 -12.10 -10.89 18.39
N GLY A 735 -11.74 -9.80 17.71
CA GLY A 735 -10.84 -9.84 16.56
C GLY A 735 -9.44 -10.32 16.93
N LEU A 736 -8.90 -9.83 18.04
CA LEU A 736 -7.58 -10.20 18.56
C LEU A 736 -7.51 -11.68 18.91
N ALA A 737 -8.58 -12.24 19.48
CA ALA A 737 -8.67 -13.68 19.73
C ALA A 737 -8.52 -14.51 18.45
N GLY A 738 -8.92 -13.96 17.29
CA GLY A 738 -8.79 -14.57 15.97
C GLY A 738 -7.37 -14.62 15.40
N VAL A 739 -6.46 -13.74 15.88
CA VAL A 739 -5.19 -13.49 15.18
C VAL A 739 -3.96 -13.42 16.09
N TYR A 740 -4.14 -13.15 17.38
CA TYR A 740 -3.03 -13.03 18.34
C TYR A 740 -3.13 -14.14 19.39
N PRO A 741 -2.08 -14.95 19.54
CA PRO A 741 -1.82 -15.78 20.70
C PRO A 741 -2.47 -15.36 22.04
N ASP A 742 -1.82 -14.46 22.76
CA ASP A 742 -2.18 -14.15 24.13
C ASP A 742 -3.37 -13.19 24.24
N ALA A 743 -4.28 -13.22 23.26
CA ALA A 743 -5.43 -12.33 23.18
C ALA A 743 -6.26 -12.31 24.46
N LYS A 744 -6.52 -13.46 25.09
CA LYS A 744 -7.24 -13.51 26.36
C LYS A 744 -6.46 -12.93 27.53
N LYS A 745 -5.13 -13.04 27.53
CA LYS A 745 -4.29 -12.35 28.51
C LYS A 745 -4.34 -10.85 28.25
N VAL A 746 -4.12 -10.40 27.03
CA VAL A 746 -4.19 -8.97 26.64
C VAL A 746 -5.56 -8.37 26.98
N GLU A 747 -6.65 -9.07 26.68
CA GLU A 747 -8.02 -8.70 27.06
C GLU A 747 -8.18 -8.62 28.59
N SER A 748 -7.68 -9.60 29.33
CA SER A 748 -7.72 -9.57 30.80
C SER A 748 -6.90 -8.42 31.38
N LEU A 749 -5.76 -8.09 30.77
CA LEU A 749 -4.90 -6.98 31.17
C LEU A 749 -5.58 -5.65 30.87
N PHE A 750 -6.24 -5.53 29.72
CA PHE A 750 -7.07 -4.38 29.40
C PHE A 750 -8.17 -4.19 30.44
N TYR A 751 -9.01 -5.21 30.70
CA TYR A 751 -10.10 -5.07 31.67
C TYR A 751 -9.63 -4.86 33.11
N ARG A 752 -8.47 -5.42 33.46
CA ARG A 752 -7.81 -5.13 34.73
C ARG A 752 -7.44 -3.65 34.84
N GLU A 753 -6.91 -3.05 33.78
CA GLU A 753 -6.49 -1.64 33.78
C GLU A 753 -7.65 -0.68 33.50
N SER A 754 -8.77 -1.10 32.89
CA SER A 754 -9.94 -0.22 32.65
C SER A 754 -10.98 -0.27 33.78
N ASN A 755 -11.26 -1.46 34.33
CA ASN A 755 -12.37 -1.70 35.27
C ASN A 755 -11.94 -2.34 36.59
N GLY A 756 -10.65 -2.66 36.77
CA GLY A 756 -10.15 -3.25 38.01
C GLY A 756 -10.10 -2.27 39.20
N PRO A 757 -9.84 -2.76 40.43
CA PRO A 757 -9.81 -1.95 41.66
C PRO A 757 -8.80 -0.80 41.66
N HIS A 758 -7.91 -0.74 40.67
CA HIS A 758 -6.86 0.27 40.51
C HIS A 758 -6.68 0.72 39.05
N LYS A 759 -7.83 0.90 38.37
CA LYS A 759 -7.95 1.34 36.97
C LYS A 759 -6.92 2.40 36.56
N ASN A 760 -6.15 2.13 35.52
CA ASN A 760 -5.20 3.04 34.88
C ASN A 760 -5.54 3.15 33.39
N PHE A 761 -6.33 4.15 33.05
CA PHE A 761 -6.82 4.31 31.67
C PHE A 761 -5.71 4.54 30.65
N ALA A 762 -4.54 5.07 31.06
CA ALA A 762 -3.39 5.17 30.18
C ALA A 762 -2.84 3.78 29.81
N ALA A 763 -2.71 2.87 30.77
CA ALA A 763 -2.29 1.50 30.47
C ALA A 763 -3.34 0.73 29.66
N ALA A 764 -4.63 0.93 29.95
CA ALA A 764 -5.71 0.33 29.15
C ALA A 764 -5.68 0.84 27.70
N SER A 765 -5.46 2.14 27.50
CA SER A 765 -5.28 2.77 26.18
C SER A 765 -4.06 2.24 25.44
N ASP A 766 -2.92 2.10 26.13
CA ASP A 766 -1.69 1.52 25.57
C ASP A 766 -1.87 0.05 25.15
N ILE A 767 -2.69 -0.72 25.88
CA ILE A 767 -3.01 -2.10 25.53
C ILE A 767 -3.95 -2.15 24.32
N LEU A 768 -5.02 -1.35 24.35
CA LEU A 768 -6.01 -1.36 23.28
C LEU A 768 -5.42 -0.84 21.97
N ARG A 769 -4.55 0.19 22.00
CA ARG A 769 -3.95 0.71 20.77
C ARG A 769 -3.18 -0.36 20.00
N LEU A 770 -2.35 -1.13 20.70
CA LEU A 770 -1.56 -2.21 20.11
C LEU A 770 -2.47 -3.35 19.63
N ALA A 771 -3.51 -3.67 20.41
CA ALA A 771 -4.49 -4.68 20.00
C ALA A 771 -5.25 -4.26 18.74
N ALA A 772 -5.75 -3.02 18.68
CA ALA A 772 -6.54 -2.51 17.56
C ALA A 772 -5.70 -2.42 16.29
N THR A 773 -4.50 -1.83 16.34
CA THR A 773 -3.63 -1.74 15.17
C THR A 773 -3.06 -3.08 14.73
N TYR A 774 -2.91 -4.04 15.64
CA TYR A 774 -2.54 -5.41 15.27
C TYR A 774 -3.70 -6.15 14.58
N VAL A 775 -4.95 -5.95 15.01
CA VAL A 775 -6.11 -6.64 14.41
C VAL A 775 -6.49 -6.03 13.07
N TYR A 776 -6.61 -4.71 13.02
CA TYR A 776 -7.20 -3.99 11.88
C TYR A 776 -6.17 -3.24 11.03
N GLY A 777 -4.92 -3.11 11.50
CA GLY A 777 -3.96 -2.19 10.91
C GLY A 777 -4.30 -0.74 11.22
N GLY A 778 -3.85 0.19 10.38
CA GLY A 778 -4.19 1.60 10.50
C GLY A 778 -3.36 2.37 11.52
N ILE A 779 -3.76 3.62 11.75
CA ILE A 779 -3.12 4.57 12.66
C ILE A 779 -3.89 4.64 13.98
N TYR A 780 -3.20 4.63 15.10
CA TYR A 780 -3.77 4.98 16.40
C TYR A 780 -3.25 6.34 16.84
N MET A 781 -4.11 7.14 17.46
CA MET A 781 -3.76 8.43 18.04
C MET A 781 -4.37 8.62 19.43
N ASP A 782 -3.58 9.19 20.34
CA ASP A 782 -4.08 9.66 21.62
C ASP A 782 -5.02 10.87 21.42
N GLY A 783 -6.09 10.97 22.22
CA GLY A 783 -7.04 12.08 22.13
C GLY A 783 -6.42 13.46 22.40
N ASP A 784 -5.23 13.52 23.02
CA ASP A 784 -4.46 14.75 23.25
C ASP A 784 -3.53 15.17 22.11
N VAL A 785 -3.54 14.40 21.01
CA VAL A 785 -2.77 14.65 19.79
C VAL A 785 -3.65 15.34 18.76
N ALA A 786 -3.20 16.49 18.28
CA ALA A 786 -3.78 17.12 17.11
C ALA A 786 -2.95 16.77 15.86
N VAL A 787 -3.62 16.76 14.71
CA VAL A 787 -2.98 16.62 13.41
C VAL A 787 -3.09 17.96 12.67
N ALA A 788 -2.02 18.37 11.98
CA ALA A 788 -1.95 19.65 11.29
C ALA A 788 -2.25 19.59 9.78
N GLY A 789 -2.50 18.40 9.24
CA GLY A 789 -2.84 18.18 7.83
C GLY A 789 -3.23 16.73 7.54
N ALA A 790 -3.47 16.40 6.28
CA ALA A 790 -3.71 15.02 5.86
C ALA A 790 -2.48 14.13 6.10
N VAL A 791 -2.69 12.93 6.63
CA VAL A 791 -1.68 11.92 6.94
C VAL A 791 -1.14 11.28 5.66
N GLY A 792 -1.98 11.17 4.63
CA GLY A 792 -1.64 10.50 3.37
C GLY A 792 -1.47 8.98 3.52
N GLU A 793 -0.99 8.32 2.47
CA GLU A 793 -0.71 6.88 2.50
C GLU A 793 0.52 6.60 3.39
N LEU A 794 0.32 5.80 4.44
CA LEU A 794 1.42 5.38 5.32
C LEU A 794 2.05 4.08 4.81
N ASN A 795 3.34 4.13 4.52
CA ASN A 795 4.12 2.97 4.11
C ASN A 795 4.97 2.46 5.27
N ALA A 796 4.43 1.50 6.02
CA ALA A 796 5.16 0.85 7.09
C ALA A 796 6.05 -0.26 6.51
N ALA A 797 7.28 0.09 6.09
CA ALA A 797 8.22 -0.86 5.48
C ALA A 797 8.48 -2.11 6.34
N HIS A 798 8.41 -1.96 7.67
CA HIS A 798 8.56 -3.04 8.66
C HIS A 798 7.24 -3.48 9.30
N GLY A 799 6.11 -3.07 8.72
CA GLY A 799 4.76 -3.35 9.19
C GLY A 799 4.33 -2.61 10.45
N PHE A 800 5.18 -1.76 11.04
CA PHE A 800 4.84 -0.93 12.18
C PHE A 800 5.66 0.38 12.17
N MET A 801 5.01 1.47 12.55
CA MET A 801 5.56 2.81 12.65
C MET A 801 5.12 3.42 13.99
N ALA A 802 5.95 4.26 14.58
CA ALA A 802 5.66 5.06 15.76
C ALA A 802 6.03 6.52 15.50
N HIS A 803 5.67 7.44 16.39
CA HIS A 803 6.20 8.79 16.30
C HIS A 803 7.63 8.83 16.88
N ILE A 804 8.64 8.86 16.03
CA ILE A 804 10.06 8.88 16.41
C ILE A 804 10.71 10.17 15.91
N ARG A 805 11.29 10.95 16.82
CA ARG A 805 12.00 12.19 16.45
C ARG A 805 13.30 12.31 17.23
N GLY A 806 14.41 11.94 16.60
CA GLY A 806 15.70 11.90 17.27
C GLY A 806 15.77 10.71 18.22
N ASP A 807 16.38 10.87 19.40
CA ASP A 807 16.55 9.81 20.43
C ASP A 807 15.25 9.42 21.17
N LYS A 808 14.11 9.64 20.53
CA LYS A 808 12.86 9.94 21.22
C LYS A 808 11.68 9.30 20.51
N THR A 809 11.22 8.20 21.09
CA THR A 809 10.01 7.48 20.64
C THR A 809 8.79 7.86 21.49
N SER A 810 7.66 8.10 20.82
CA SER A 810 6.36 8.29 21.44
C SER A 810 5.38 7.25 20.90
N ASN A 811 4.60 6.65 21.80
CA ASN A 811 3.50 5.76 21.42
C ASN A 811 2.18 6.49 21.20
N ALA A 812 2.16 7.81 21.35
CA ALA A 812 0.95 8.63 21.20
C ALA A 812 0.39 8.63 19.78
N VAL A 813 1.25 8.32 18.80
CA VAL A 813 0.85 8.01 17.42
C VAL A 813 1.63 6.78 17.00
N ILE A 814 0.92 5.76 16.55
CA ILE A 814 1.49 4.55 15.94
C ILE A 814 0.69 4.20 14.71
N ALA A 815 1.31 3.59 13.70
CA ALA A 815 0.62 3.07 12.54
C ALA A 815 1.14 1.67 12.23
N ALA A 816 0.27 0.75 11.83
CA ALA A 816 0.69 -0.62 11.58
C ALA A 816 -0.06 -1.25 10.41
N MET A 817 0.63 -2.16 9.72
CA MET A 817 -0.07 -3.17 8.95
C MET A 817 -0.73 -4.16 9.91
N PRO A 818 -1.90 -4.71 9.56
CA PRO A 818 -2.53 -5.74 10.39
C PRO A 818 -1.58 -6.93 10.55
N GLN A 819 -1.59 -7.52 11.74
CA GLN A 819 -0.84 -8.71 12.12
C GLN A 819 0.69 -8.59 11.94
N SER A 820 1.22 -7.37 11.94
CA SER A 820 2.65 -7.16 11.73
C SER A 820 3.51 -7.85 12.79
N SER A 821 4.63 -8.42 12.35
CA SER A 821 5.60 -9.11 13.21
C SER A 821 6.03 -8.24 14.38
N LEU A 822 6.27 -6.94 14.15
CA LEU A 822 6.65 -6.01 15.21
C LEU A 822 5.47 -5.69 16.15
N GLY A 823 4.25 -5.50 15.63
CA GLY A 823 3.06 -5.32 16.46
C GLY A 823 2.81 -6.50 17.41
N GLY A 824 3.01 -7.73 16.93
CA GLY A 824 2.93 -8.95 17.73
C GLY A 824 3.96 -8.99 18.86
N LYS A 825 5.23 -8.66 18.56
CA LYS A 825 6.30 -8.57 19.56
C LYS A 825 6.00 -7.54 20.65
N LEU A 826 5.41 -6.41 20.30
CA LEU A 826 5.00 -5.38 21.27
C LEU A 826 3.88 -5.88 22.18
N LEU A 827 2.90 -6.63 21.64
CA LEU A 827 1.87 -7.28 22.45
C LEU A 827 2.47 -8.35 23.38
N ASP A 828 3.43 -9.15 22.91
CA ASP A 828 4.12 -10.15 23.73
C ASP A 828 4.85 -9.46 24.89
N ARG A 829 5.47 -8.31 24.61
CA ARG A 829 6.16 -7.50 25.60
C ARG A 829 5.20 -6.92 26.64
N VAL A 830 4.00 -6.52 26.24
CA VAL A 830 2.93 -6.14 27.18
C VAL A 830 2.59 -7.32 28.08
N VAL A 831 2.32 -8.50 27.53
CA VAL A 831 1.98 -9.70 28.34
C VAL A 831 3.11 -10.04 29.33
N TYR A 832 4.35 -10.06 28.84
CA TYR A 832 5.53 -10.29 29.67
C TYR A 832 5.67 -9.28 30.82
N SER A 833 5.34 -8.01 30.56
CA SER A 833 5.45 -6.96 31.58
C SER A 833 4.54 -7.19 32.79
N TYR A 834 3.49 -8.00 32.64
CA TYR A 834 2.54 -8.35 33.69
C TYR A 834 2.77 -9.74 34.29
N SER A 835 3.85 -10.44 33.91
CA SER A 835 4.19 -11.79 34.39
C SER A 835 4.96 -11.80 35.71
N ASP A 836 4.91 -12.94 36.41
CA ASP A 836 5.66 -13.17 37.66
C ASP A 836 7.18 -13.25 37.42
N GLU A 837 7.62 -13.56 36.20
CA GLU A 837 9.04 -13.65 35.82
C GLU A 837 9.73 -12.28 35.89
N LEU A 838 9.06 -11.22 35.43
CA LEU A 838 9.57 -9.87 35.57
C LEU A 838 9.64 -9.48 37.06
N ALA A 839 8.65 -9.87 37.85
CA ALA A 839 8.63 -9.61 39.30
C ALA A 839 9.81 -10.31 40.01
N ALA A 840 10.11 -11.56 39.65
CA ALA A 840 11.23 -12.34 40.18
C ALA A 840 12.60 -11.73 39.86
N ARG A 841 12.80 -11.20 38.64
CA ARG A 841 14.06 -10.58 38.19
C ARG A 841 14.50 -9.39 39.04
N PHE A 842 13.56 -8.70 39.68
CA PHE A 842 13.83 -7.56 40.56
C PHE A 842 13.71 -7.91 42.05
N GLY A 843 13.68 -9.19 42.41
CA GLY A 843 13.73 -9.67 43.80
C GLY A 843 12.51 -9.28 44.64
N ARG A 844 11.33 -9.11 44.03
CA ARG A 844 10.09 -8.78 44.75
C ARG A 844 8.94 -9.65 44.28
N SER A 845 8.28 -10.34 45.21
CA SER A 845 7.08 -11.16 44.95
C SER A 845 5.86 -10.37 44.48
N ASN A 846 5.92 -9.03 44.52
CA ASN A 846 4.98 -8.12 43.92
C ASN A 846 5.78 -6.96 43.35
N PHE A 847 5.81 -6.80 42.02
CA PHE A 847 6.52 -5.72 41.34
C PHE A 847 5.81 -4.37 41.58
N GLY A 848 5.83 -3.92 42.84
CA GLY A 848 5.04 -2.82 43.33
C GLY A 848 3.58 -2.90 42.94
N TRP A 849 2.95 -4.08 42.80
CA TRP A 849 1.56 -4.12 42.39
C TRP A 849 0.66 -3.38 43.36
N ASP A 850 0.98 -3.42 44.65
CA ASP A 850 0.42 -2.63 45.76
C ASP A 850 0.82 -1.13 45.75
N LYS A 851 1.95 -0.77 45.09
CA LYS A 851 2.56 0.59 45.07
C LYS A 851 2.45 1.36 43.74
N LYS A 852 2.28 0.69 42.60
CA LYS A 852 1.72 1.22 41.33
C LYS A 852 0.38 1.92 41.63
N ARG A 853 -0.22 1.59 42.78
CA ARG A 853 -1.54 2.00 43.25
C ARG A 853 -1.56 3.20 44.22
N SER A 854 -0.42 3.75 44.69
CA SER A 854 -0.45 4.66 45.86
C SER A 854 0.17 6.06 45.73
N THR A 855 1.00 6.36 44.74
CA THR A 855 1.59 7.71 44.60
C THR A 855 1.59 8.24 43.16
N PRO A 856 0.87 9.36 42.89
CA PRO A 856 1.09 10.19 41.71
C PRO A 856 2.49 10.82 41.81
N GLY A 857 3.47 10.27 41.10
CA GLY A 857 4.77 10.92 40.89
C GLY A 857 5.91 10.59 41.89
N THR A 858 7.12 10.71 41.32
CA THR A 858 8.52 10.52 41.80
C THR A 858 8.88 9.23 42.56
N GLY A 859 9.70 8.40 41.90
CA GLY A 859 10.27 7.14 42.41
C GLY A 859 10.40 6.07 41.32
N LEU A 860 11.31 5.11 41.49
CA LEU A 860 11.53 3.98 40.56
C LEU A 860 10.27 3.13 40.31
N TYR A 861 9.28 3.19 41.21
CA TYR A 861 8.05 2.41 41.14
C TYR A 861 6.79 3.29 41.11
N SER A 862 6.90 4.55 40.68
CA SER A 862 5.72 5.40 40.50
C SER A 862 4.80 4.82 39.42
N ARG A 863 3.48 5.03 39.57
CA ARG A 863 2.45 4.53 38.65
C ARG A 863 2.72 4.90 37.19
N LEU A 864 3.16 6.14 36.97
CA LEU A 864 3.53 6.66 35.67
C LEU A 864 4.76 5.95 35.09
N ARG A 865 5.84 5.79 35.87
CA ARG A 865 7.08 5.10 35.42
C ARG A 865 6.79 3.67 34.99
N LEU A 866 5.99 2.97 35.79
CA LEU A 866 5.58 1.61 35.48
C LEU A 866 4.70 1.55 34.23
N THR A 867 3.82 2.54 34.02
CA THR A 867 3.04 2.61 32.78
C THR A 867 3.93 2.79 31.56
N MET A 868 4.92 3.70 31.61
CA MET A 868 5.86 3.91 30.49
C MET A 868 6.64 2.64 30.16
N TYR A 869 7.14 1.95 31.18
CA TYR A 869 7.98 0.76 31.05
C TYR A 869 7.22 -0.49 30.62
N MET A 870 5.95 -0.63 31.02
CA MET A 870 5.18 -1.87 30.82
C MET A 870 4.27 -1.83 29.59
N THR A 871 3.75 -0.66 29.23
CA THR A 871 2.79 -0.50 28.13
C THR A 871 3.08 0.73 27.26
N GLY A 872 3.84 1.70 27.77
CA GLY A 872 4.11 2.98 27.12
C GLY A 872 5.36 3.01 26.23
N PRO A 873 5.91 4.20 25.93
CA PRO A 873 7.00 4.35 24.97
C PRO A 873 8.30 3.64 25.38
N GLU A 874 8.66 3.62 26.67
CA GLU A 874 9.86 2.91 27.15
C GLU A 874 9.77 1.40 26.86
N MET A 875 8.57 0.82 26.89
CA MET A 875 8.33 -0.57 26.51
C MET A 875 8.68 -0.80 25.03
N MET A 876 8.27 0.11 24.14
CA MET A 876 8.45 -0.06 22.69
C MET A 876 9.91 0.07 22.23
N ILE A 877 10.74 0.81 22.99
CA ILE A 877 12.19 0.90 22.72
C ILE A 877 13.00 -0.11 23.54
N SER A 878 12.40 -0.73 24.57
CA SER A 878 13.06 -1.79 25.33
C SER A 878 13.33 -3.00 24.43
N ASN A 879 14.50 -3.62 24.57
CA ASN A 879 14.96 -4.75 23.73
C ASN A 879 15.08 -4.44 22.22
N GLN A 880 15.29 -3.17 21.83
CA GLN A 880 15.56 -2.76 20.43
C GLN A 880 14.42 -3.12 19.45
N HIS A 881 13.15 -3.12 19.89
CA HIS A 881 12.01 -3.33 19.00
C HIS A 881 11.78 -2.14 18.04
N LEU A 882 12.10 -0.93 18.49
CA LEU A 882 12.18 0.29 17.69
C LEU A 882 13.56 0.94 17.89
N PRO A 883 14.05 1.74 16.93
CA PRO A 883 15.30 2.49 17.08
C PRO A 883 15.28 3.34 18.35
N SER A 884 16.33 3.25 19.18
CA SER A 884 16.43 3.99 20.44
C SER A 884 17.25 5.28 20.35
N ASP A 885 18.04 5.46 19.28
CA ASP A 885 18.95 6.59 19.08
C ASP A 885 18.68 7.29 17.73
N GLY A 886 18.56 8.61 17.75
CA GLY A 886 18.12 9.46 16.62
C GLY A 886 19.07 9.63 15.45
N ASN A 887 20.01 8.70 15.28
CA ASN A 887 21.03 8.70 14.24
C ASN A 887 21.11 7.33 13.55
N VAL A 888 20.10 6.46 13.70
CA VAL A 888 20.07 5.16 13.01
C VAL A 888 19.46 5.36 11.60
N PRO A 889 20.17 5.00 10.52
CA PRO A 889 19.61 5.05 9.18
C PRO A 889 18.43 4.09 9.05
N GLY A 890 17.35 4.58 8.42
CA GLY A 890 16.07 3.88 8.37
C GLY A 890 15.08 4.31 9.46
N GLU A 891 15.37 5.32 10.30
CA GLU A 891 14.40 5.87 11.28
C GLU A 891 13.07 6.27 10.62
N GLU A 892 13.12 6.84 9.40
CA GLU A 892 11.92 7.19 8.61
C GLU A 892 11.05 5.97 8.27
N GLU A 893 11.63 4.77 8.16
CA GLU A 893 10.90 3.52 7.87
C GLU A 893 10.08 3.02 9.07
N TYR A 894 10.43 3.48 10.28
CA TYR A 894 9.72 3.21 11.54
C TYR A 894 8.97 4.45 12.06
N SER A 895 9.05 5.59 11.37
CA SER A 895 8.52 6.86 11.88
C SER A 895 7.34 7.37 11.06
N VAL A 896 6.21 7.61 11.72
CA VAL A 896 5.09 8.35 11.09
C VAL A 896 5.54 9.77 10.75
N PRO A 897 4.88 10.50 9.82
CA PRO A 897 5.26 11.88 9.44
C PRO A 897 5.29 12.85 10.64
N THR A 898 6.43 12.96 11.33
CA THR A 898 6.52 13.57 12.67
C THR A 898 6.10 15.03 12.72
N LYS A 899 6.27 15.75 11.62
CA LYS A 899 5.89 17.17 11.51
C LYS A 899 4.38 17.39 11.45
N LEU A 900 3.62 16.33 11.23
CA LEU A 900 2.16 16.36 11.09
C LEU A 900 1.43 16.32 12.44
N PHE A 901 2.07 15.80 13.50
CA PHE A 901 1.40 15.50 14.77
C PHE A 901 1.88 16.40 15.91
N PHE A 902 0.94 16.92 16.71
CA PHE A 902 1.16 17.99 17.70
C PHE A 902 0.61 17.59 19.07
N GLY A 903 1.31 17.94 20.15
CA GLY A 903 0.85 17.73 21.53
C GLY A 903 0.37 19.01 22.20
N SER A 904 -0.72 18.92 22.98
CA SER A 904 -1.25 20.05 23.76
C SER A 904 -0.52 20.24 25.10
N LYS A 905 -0.21 21.49 25.50
CA LYS A 905 0.48 21.81 26.77
C LYS A 905 -0.46 22.20 27.91
N TYR A 906 -1.68 22.68 27.63
CA TYR A 906 -2.65 23.13 28.64
C TYR A 906 -4.10 22.97 28.16
N PRO A 907 -5.05 22.58 29.04
CA PRO A 907 -6.47 22.79 28.76
C PRO A 907 -6.74 24.29 28.65
N ARG A 908 -7.23 24.77 27.50
CA ARG A 908 -7.76 26.15 27.42
C ARG A 908 -9.04 26.19 28.26
N SER A 909 -9.05 27.01 29.31
CA SER A 909 -10.21 27.20 30.20
C SER A 909 -10.95 28.52 30.00
N ASN A 910 -10.70 29.27 28.93
CA ASN A 910 -11.30 30.59 28.75
C ASN A 910 -12.28 30.63 27.58
N ASN A 911 -13.57 30.58 27.92
CA ASN A 911 -14.75 30.83 27.07
C ASN A 911 -14.88 32.32 26.68
N GLY A 912 -13.78 32.97 26.29
CA GLY A 912 -13.79 34.37 25.84
C GLY A 912 -13.94 34.47 24.32
N VAL A 913 -14.94 35.21 23.86
CA VAL A 913 -15.13 35.56 22.45
C VAL A 913 -14.13 36.64 22.06
N GLU A 914 -13.12 36.28 21.28
CA GLU A 914 -12.21 37.22 20.60
C GLU A 914 -12.07 36.79 19.13
N ASP A 915 -12.01 37.76 18.22
CA ASP A 915 -11.69 37.52 16.80
C ASP A 915 -10.26 36.97 16.68
N ARG A 916 -10.15 35.73 16.19
CA ARG A 916 -8.88 34.99 16.01
C ARG A 916 -8.94 34.19 14.72
N ASP A 917 -7.80 33.93 14.08
CA ASP A 917 -7.73 33.06 12.89
C ASP A 917 -7.90 31.56 13.26
N MET A 918 -8.32 30.72 12.30
CA MET A 918 -8.54 29.28 12.54
C MET A 918 -7.30 28.57 13.12
N HIS A 919 -6.10 28.95 12.68
CA HIS A 919 -4.85 28.34 13.17
C HIS A 919 -4.64 28.64 14.66
N SER A 920 -4.89 29.86 15.12
CA SER A 920 -4.79 30.27 16.52
C SER A 920 -5.95 29.79 17.41
N ILE A 921 -7.12 29.52 16.81
CA ILE A 921 -8.26 28.84 17.46
C ILE A 921 -7.92 27.37 17.74
N PHE A 922 -7.47 26.62 16.72
CA PHE A 922 -7.24 25.18 16.83
C PHE A 922 -5.88 24.80 17.42
N PHE A 923 -4.80 25.51 17.05
CA PHE A 923 -3.43 25.16 17.45
C PHE A 923 -2.85 26.10 18.51
N GLY A 924 -3.57 27.15 18.92
CA GLY A 924 -3.12 28.04 19.99
C GLY A 924 -3.03 27.31 21.33
N GLY A 925 -1.80 26.95 21.75
CA GLY A 925 -1.54 26.14 22.94
C GLY A 925 -0.92 24.77 22.65
N TYR A 926 -0.81 24.37 21.39
CA TYR A 926 -0.06 23.18 20.93
C TYR A 926 1.40 23.55 20.65
N ARG A 927 2.32 22.61 20.88
CA ARG A 927 3.72 22.72 20.43
C ARG A 927 3.94 21.79 19.24
N ARG A 928 4.85 22.17 18.34
CA ARG A 928 5.38 21.30 17.26
C ARG A 928 6.08 20.03 17.78
N ASP A 929 6.26 19.92 19.09
CA ASP A 929 6.92 18.80 19.72
C ASP A 929 5.86 17.99 20.49
N ILE A 930 5.51 16.81 19.97
CA ILE A 930 5.08 15.68 20.80
C ILE A 930 6.28 15.36 21.70
N ASP A 931 6.47 16.16 22.75
CA ASP A 931 7.65 16.03 23.60
C ASP A 931 7.57 14.68 24.33
N SER A 932 8.52 13.82 23.98
CA SER A 932 8.85 12.56 24.63
C SER A 932 10.02 12.78 25.57
N SER A 933 10.08 13.95 26.23
CA SER A 933 11.33 14.45 26.82
C SER A 933 11.96 13.56 27.88
N GLY A 934 11.31 12.49 28.37
CA GLY A 934 11.88 11.56 29.38
C GLY A 934 12.24 12.23 30.71
N GLY A 935 12.20 13.56 30.77
CA GLY A 935 12.29 14.38 31.94
C GLY A 935 11.02 14.17 32.73
N TRP A 936 11.18 13.56 33.90
CA TRP A 936 10.18 13.27 34.92
C TRP A 936 9.19 14.44 35.19
N SER A 937 9.53 15.67 34.82
CA SER A 937 8.76 16.91 35.03
C SER A 937 7.77 17.32 33.93
N ASN A 938 7.81 16.75 32.72
CA ASN A 938 7.08 17.30 31.54
C ASN A 938 5.88 16.48 31.03
N VAL A 939 5.45 15.44 31.76
CA VAL A 939 4.32 14.57 31.37
C VAL A 939 3.06 15.36 31.02
N ARG A 940 2.44 15.06 29.87
CA ARG A 940 1.25 15.73 29.32
C ARG A 940 0.07 15.79 30.32
N PRO A 941 -0.73 16.87 30.31
CA PRO A 941 -1.87 17.02 31.22
C PRO A 941 -2.87 15.84 31.18
N GLY A 942 -3.20 15.32 29.99
CA GLY A 942 -4.14 14.20 29.83
C GLY A 942 -3.63 12.89 30.44
N ARG A 943 -2.36 12.56 30.19
CA ARG A 943 -1.70 11.37 30.77
C ARG A 943 -1.50 11.46 32.28
N ARG A 944 -1.40 12.67 32.86
CA ARG A 944 -1.41 12.86 34.32
C ARG A 944 -2.80 12.61 34.91
N ALA A 945 -3.85 13.12 34.28
CA ALA A 945 -5.24 12.95 34.75
C ALA A 945 -5.73 11.49 34.67
N SER A 946 -5.31 10.74 33.65
CA SER A 946 -5.65 9.30 33.49
C SER A 946 -4.85 8.36 34.40
N VAL A 947 -3.78 8.87 35.02
CA VAL A 947 -2.89 8.15 35.94
C VAL A 947 -3.13 8.58 37.41
N ALA A 948 -3.82 9.70 37.65
CA ALA A 948 -4.10 10.25 38.99
C ALA A 948 -5.03 9.37 39.83
#